data_AF-A0A9D4M6M8-F1
#
_entry.id   AF-A0A9D4M6M8-F1
#
_cell.length_a   1.000
_cell.length_b   1.000
_cell.length_c   1.000
_cell.angle_alpha   90.00
_cell.angle_beta   90.00
_cell.angle_gamma   90.00
#
_symmetry.space_group_name_H-M   'P 1'
#
loop_
_entity.id
_entity.type
_entity.pdbx_description
1 polymer ?
#
loop_
_entity_poly.entity_id
_entity_poly.type
_entity_poly.pdbx_seq_one_letter_code
_entity_poly.pdbx_strand_id
1 'polypeptide(L)'
;MSTHTPLHSIPPSFVIENESPFTFKKKIDERRLPPRDACNTMVPAHGVSAQTGANPYRIVMTKATYSPSENIQVSLQGIAGVGNPCDLAAATHQQTGNDDKPSINLTWTAPDTNVGSIVFVYTVVQQRVTFWVKQQSANLTYQASGSGNPVPTQASATATSTTSPTTSIPTTTLSGPIDKINQPAGCGNNVSCIMPRNCSQNCQYSVQWRPSKNNTVVEFEVKRKTSSPNYYMALGFSEDLQMGRDSVAQCVTLDGRPNTLSSYNADGPYKSNTNLDVATFGITMLAGQYKNGVLTCTFERRVNVLSGSPLRNEDSRFFDLSYPYFLLIAHGTAYDGTIEMHSETPDIYSAEKIDFLGGAKLYDWTTKTPSPPDTQTGEISRPSDCGKVYSCFHDGCKGGNCDFMLTWKETGDDILFSLTCKRPQNAYCAIGLSKDNKMGDDSVFECVANGDQVIVSLSYNDGRSNSRLEQPQFGLTDVTTSSKDGVISCTFKRKKVAPSNTGRKKRAAEGPTTFFNLNEDFTLFYAYGSASSGFLMKHSVTPLVSDQVADFQAIQEIGGTSTKITLIKVHGILMVIAWMLLASFGIFSARFYKDVWPEGFEWCSQKRWFVIHRACMVTVFLLTAASFVVIFVYVKGYAQITGSNFEKSHPIIGIVVMALTLINPIMALFRPHPGTPKRPIFNVAHTLVGVAAHACSITNIFSGTALAASRTPGYVRIILWVYVGWLCVVDLVCHIYGCYNKTAKKASAYELKNVTDGPDSTSSSSQGVKSFKIWVLALQGIVLLGLSLAVIISVALGDNDNM
;
A
#
# COMPACT_ATOMS: atom_id res chain seq x y z
N MET A 1 -14.76 67.82 -6.14
CA MET A 1 -14.12 67.02 -5.08
C MET A 1 -14.72 65.61 -5.10
N SER A 2 -13.84 64.62 -5.33
CA SER A 2 -13.80 63.22 -4.88
C SER A 2 -15.05 62.33 -4.59
N THR A 3 -15.02 61.16 -5.26
CA THR A 3 -14.87 59.75 -4.74
C THR A 3 -16.05 58.76 -4.59
N HIS A 4 -15.73 57.54 -5.12
CA HIS A 4 -16.02 56.13 -4.73
C HIS A 4 -17.05 55.25 -5.50
N THR A 5 -16.55 54.08 -5.93
CA THR A 5 -17.10 52.85 -6.60
C THR A 5 -17.73 51.83 -5.59
N PRO A 6 -18.23 50.57 -5.87
CA PRO A 6 -17.95 49.63 -7.01
C PRO A 6 -18.97 48.50 -7.47
N LEU A 7 -18.57 47.75 -8.54
CA LEU A 7 -18.72 46.28 -8.90
C LEU A 7 -20.10 45.67 -9.30
N HIS A 8 -20.29 44.73 -10.26
CA HIS A 8 -19.48 43.64 -10.88
C HIS A 8 -19.95 43.29 -12.33
N SER A 9 -19.02 42.88 -13.20
CA SER A 9 -19.27 42.26 -14.53
C SER A 9 -18.24 41.16 -14.84
N ILE A 10 -18.65 40.13 -15.57
CA ILE A 10 -17.81 39.07 -16.19
C ILE A 10 -17.06 39.65 -17.40
N PRO A 11 -15.81 39.22 -17.70
CA PRO A 11 -15.52 38.62 -19.02
C PRO A 11 -14.47 37.48 -19.01
N PRO A 12 -14.35 36.72 -20.13
CA PRO A 12 -13.23 35.82 -20.42
C PRO A 12 -12.02 36.58 -21.03
N SER A 13 -10.87 35.91 -21.14
CA SER A 13 -9.61 36.27 -21.86
C SER A 13 -8.44 36.83 -21.01
N PHE A 14 -7.29 36.14 -21.03
CA PHE A 14 -5.91 36.68 -20.99
C PHE A 14 -5.06 35.69 -21.80
N VAL A 15 -4.78 35.95 -23.08
CA VAL A 15 -3.68 36.74 -23.68
C VAL A 15 -2.29 36.23 -23.29
N ILE A 16 -1.66 35.54 -24.25
CA ILE A 16 -0.22 35.29 -24.32
C ILE A 16 0.41 36.54 -24.93
N GLU A 17 1.15 37.32 -24.15
CA GLU A 17 2.14 38.26 -24.66
C GLU A 17 3.47 38.00 -23.95
N ASN A 18 4.34 37.28 -24.65
CA ASN A 18 5.67 37.80 -24.92
C ASN A 18 6.15 37.15 -26.23
N GLU A 19 6.24 37.98 -27.25
CA GLU A 19 6.81 37.67 -28.54
C GLU A 19 8.24 37.12 -28.35
N SER A 20 8.43 35.84 -28.67
CA SER A 20 9.74 35.36 -29.08
C SER A 20 9.71 35.28 -30.61
N PRO A 21 10.70 35.82 -31.35
CA PRO A 21 10.70 35.86 -32.81
C PRO A 21 10.89 34.48 -33.48
N PHE A 22 10.77 33.38 -32.73
CA PHE A 22 11.05 32.02 -33.17
C PHE A 22 9.77 31.18 -33.09
N THR A 23 9.08 30.98 -34.21
CA THR A 23 7.87 30.14 -34.27
C THR A 23 8.12 28.84 -35.03
N PHE A 24 7.91 27.71 -34.36
CA PHE A 24 7.80 26.40 -35.00
C PHE A 24 6.31 26.10 -35.27
N LYS A 25 5.94 25.81 -36.52
CA LYS A 25 4.54 25.51 -36.88
C LYS A 25 4.19 24.04 -36.61
N LYS A 26 3.80 23.72 -35.37
CA LYS A 26 3.07 22.47 -35.03
C LYS A 26 2.12 22.72 -33.85
N LYS A 27 0.86 22.30 -33.94
CA LYS A 27 -0.10 22.33 -32.81
C LYS A 27 0.36 21.34 -31.73
N ILE A 28 0.68 21.82 -30.53
CA ILE A 28 1.08 21.02 -29.36
C ILE A 28 -0.05 21.09 -28.31
N ASP A 29 -0.38 19.97 -27.67
CA ASP A 29 -1.36 19.89 -26.57
C ASP A 29 -0.77 20.51 -25.28
N GLU A 30 -1.39 21.57 -24.76
CA GLU A 30 -0.89 22.37 -23.64
C GLU A 30 -0.81 21.62 -22.30
N ARG A 31 -1.54 20.50 -22.14
CA ARG A 31 -1.53 19.67 -20.92
C ARG A 31 -0.29 18.78 -20.79
N ARG A 32 0.62 18.79 -21.77
CA ARG A 32 1.76 17.86 -21.86
C ARG A 32 3.09 18.56 -22.20
N LEU A 33 3.15 19.87 -21.99
CA LEU A 33 4.39 20.61 -22.07
C LEU A 33 5.32 20.19 -20.91
N PRO A 34 6.64 20.11 -21.14
CA PRO A 34 7.58 19.97 -20.03
C PRO A 34 7.38 21.13 -19.03
N PRO A 35 7.58 20.88 -17.72
CA PRO A 35 7.49 21.93 -16.71
C PRO A 35 8.33 23.14 -17.13
N ARG A 36 7.84 24.36 -16.85
CA ARG A 36 8.48 25.61 -17.29
C ARG A 36 9.96 25.70 -16.88
N ASP A 37 10.30 25.09 -15.75
CA ASP A 37 11.67 25.02 -15.22
C ASP A 37 12.60 24.09 -16.01
N ALA A 38 12.06 23.02 -16.61
CA ALA A 38 12.80 22.13 -17.49
C ALA A 38 13.15 22.81 -18.83
N CYS A 39 12.29 23.70 -19.33
CA CYS A 39 12.59 24.52 -20.52
C CYS A 39 13.73 25.53 -20.25
N ASN A 40 13.79 26.11 -19.05
CA ASN A 40 14.83 27.08 -18.69
C ASN A 40 16.18 26.40 -18.43
N THR A 41 16.17 25.24 -17.77
CA THR A 41 17.40 24.53 -17.41
C THR A 41 17.89 23.59 -18.51
N MET A 42 17.02 23.21 -19.45
CA MET A 42 17.20 22.14 -20.43
C MET A 42 17.49 20.76 -19.78
N VAL A 43 17.18 20.61 -18.48
CA VAL A 43 17.42 19.38 -17.72
C VAL A 43 16.08 18.68 -17.46
N PRO A 44 15.93 17.41 -17.86
CA PRO A 44 14.80 16.61 -17.45
C PRO A 44 14.97 16.34 -15.95
N ALA A 45 13.97 16.71 -15.14
CA ALA A 45 14.00 16.66 -13.68
C ALA A 45 13.95 15.22 -13.12
N HIS A 46 14.80 14.34 -13.63
CA HIS A 46 14.85 12.92 -13.32
C HIS A 46 15.78 12.58 -12.15
N GLY A 47 16.44 13.59 -11.55
CA GLY A 47 17.23 13.42 -10.33
C GLY A 47 18.58 12.70 -10.52
N VAL A 48 19.05 12.56 -11.75
CA VAL A 48 20.41 12.06 -12.06
C VAL A 48 21.15 13.07 -12.94
N SER A 49 22.49 13.05 -12.93
CA SER A 49 23.30 13.94 -13.77
C SER A 49 23.24 13.51 -15.25
N ALA A 50 23.28 14.48 -16.15
CA ALA A 50 23.35 14.21 -17.59
C ALA A 50 24.61 13.42 -17.95
N GLN A 51 24.49 12.60 -18.99
CA GLN A 51 25.59 11.80 -19.52
C GLN A 51 26.66 12.71 -20.14
N THR A 52 27.93 12.41 -19.86
CA THR A 52 29.10 13.11 -20.41
C THR A 52 29.67 12.43 -21.67
N GLY A 53 29.21 11.21 -21.97
CA GLY A 53 29.57 10.46 -23.16
C GLY A 53 28.92 11.00 -24.44
N ALA A 54 29.28 10.44 -25.59
CA ALA A 54 28.74 10.86 -26.89
C ALA A 54 27.21 10.78 -26.93
N ASN A 55 26.55 11.85 -27.39
CA ASN A 55 25.12 11.82 -27.62
C ASN A 55 24.80 10.97 -28.87
N PRO A 56 23.67 10.23 -28.91
CA PRO A 56 23.33 9.42 -30.08
C PRO A 56 22.56 10.18 -31.17
N TYR A 57 22.25 11.47 -30.99
CA TYR A 57 21.38 12.24 -31.88
C TYR A 57 21.89 13.65 -32.13
N ARG A 58 21.81 14.11 -33.39
CA ARG A 58 22.14 15.47 -33.81
C ARG A 58 20.99 16.17 -34.51
N ILE A 59 20.92 17.49 -34.35
CA ILE A 59 20.10 18.35 -35.19
C ILE A 59 20.85 18.65 -36.50
N VAL A 60 20.20 18.41 -37.63
CA VAL A 60 20.68 18.72 -38.98
C VAL A 60 19.73 19.73 -39.61
N MET A 61 20.30 20.78 -40.20
CA MET A 61 19.55 21.81 -40.91
C MET A 61 19.78 21.66 -42.42
N THR A 62 18.77 22.02 -43.20
CA THR A 62 18.86 21.99 -44.67
C THR A 62 19.76 23.08 -45.26
N LYS A 63 20.09 24.12 -44.47
CA LYS A 63 20.96 25.23 -44.86
C LYS A 63 21.90 25.63 -43.70
N ALA A 64 23.05 26.21 -44.05
CA ALA A 64 23.99 26.81 -43.09
C ALA A 64 23.82 28.33 -42.96
N THR A 65 23.04 28.95 -43.87
CA THR A 65 22.69 30.37 -43.84
C THR A 65 21.17 30.56 -43.86
N TYR A 66 20.70 31.73 -43.39
CA TYR A 66 19.30 32.13 -43.46
C TYR A 66 19.13 33.56 -43.97
N SER A 67 18.05 33.79 -44.73
CA SER A 67 17.56 35.11 -45.13
C SER A 67 16.33 35.50 -44.30
N PRO A 68 15.97 36.79 -44.22
CA PRO A 68 14.75 37.23 -43.52
C PRO A 68 13.50 36.47 -44.00
N SER A 69 12.65 36.07 -43.04
CA SER A 69 11.37 35.36 -43.28
C SER A 69 11.50 33.98 -43.95
N GLU A 70 12.71 33.43 -44.10
CA GLU A 70 12.95 32.17 -44.80
C GLU A 70 12.57 30.94 -43.97
N ASN A 71 11.96 29.93 -44.59
CA ASN A 71 11.67 28.64 -43.93
C ASN A 71 12.82 27.65 -44.09
N ILE A 72 13.36 27.15 -42.98
CA ILE A 72 14.43 26.15 -42.94
C ILE A 72 13.91 24.88 -42.25
N GLN A 73 14.14 23.73 -42.88
CA GLN A 73 13.87 22.44 -42.24
C GLN A 73 14.99 22.08 -41.28
N VAL A 74 14.58 21.72 -40.06
CA VAL A 74 15.41 21.30 -38.92
C VAL A 74 15.01 19.88 -38.55
N SER A 75 15.93 18.93 -38.71
CA SER A 75 15.68 17.50 -38.51
C SER A 75 16.51 16.96 -37.35
N LEU A 76 15.90 16.19 -36.45
CA LEU A 76 16.62 15.39 -35.46
C LEU A 76 16.95 14.03 -36.06
N GLN A 77 18.23 13.66 -36.13
CA GLN A 77 18.72 12.43 -36.75
C GLN A 77 19.68 11.68 -35.82
N GLY A 78 19.63 10.34 -35.84
CA GLY A 78 20.62 9.50 -35.16
C GLY A 78 22.02 9.63 -35.77
N ILE A 79 23.05 9.43 -34.97
CA ILE A 79 24.46 9.41 -35.40
C ILE A 79 24.87 7.96 -35.64
N ALA A 80 25.17 7.60 -36.89
CA ALA A 80 25.60 6.24 -37.25
C ALA A 80 26.95 5.90 -36.58
N GLY A 81 27.00 4.79 -35.83
CA GLY A 81 28.21 4.29 -35.16
C GLY A 81 28.30 4.51 -33.64
N VAL A 82 27.31 5.18 -33.03
CA VAL A 82 27.23 5.37 -31.57
C VAL A 82 26.01 4.59 -31.04
N GLY A 83 26.20 3.30 -30.71
CA GLY A 83 25.16 2.40 -30.19
C GLY A 83 24.85 1.18 -31.06
N ASN A 84 24.24 0.15 -30.46
CA ASN A 84 23.90 -1.12 -31.11
C ASN A 84 22.89 -0.86 -32.27
N PRO A 85 23.03 -1.47 -33.47
CA PRO A 85 22.21 -1.12 -34.64
C PRO A 85 20.69 -1.32 -34.48
N CYS A 86 20.24 -1.98 -33.42
CA CYS A 86 18.83 -2.20 -33.11
C CYS A 86 18.16 -1.10 -32.25
N ASP A 87 18.91 -0.10 -31.73
CA ASP A 87 18.38 0.96 -30.85
C ASP A 87 18.01 2.27 -31.59
N LEU A 88 18.09 2.29 -32.93
CA LEU A 88 17.91 3.51 -33.74
C LEU A 88 16.44 3.80 -34.13
N ALA A 89 15.47 3.47 -33.27
CA ALA A 89 14.08 3.89 -33.43
C ALA A 89 13.78 5.10 -32.51
N ALA A 90 13.53 6.28 -33.12
CA ALA A 90 13.25 7.52 -32.41
C ALA A 90 11.75 7.81 -32.36
N ALA A 91 11.23 8.18 -31.18
CA ALA A 91 9.93 8.86 -31.07
C ALA A 91 9.86 9.73 -29.80
N THR A 92 9.66 11.04 -29.96
CA THR A 92 9.11 11.90 -28.91
C THR A 92 7.60 12.01 -29.08
N HIS A 93 6.86 11.91 -27.97
CA HIS A 93 5.41 12.11 -27.80
C HIS A 93 4.58 12.48 -29.04
N GLN A 94 4.40 11.53 -29.96
CA GLN A 94 3.23 11.48 -30.85
C GLN A 94 3.16 10.12 -31.58
N GLN A 95 2.55 9.08 -30.98
CA GLN A 95 1.52 8.26 -31.66
C GLN A 95 1.02 7.09 -30.79
N THR A 96 -0.28 6.85 -30.88
CA THR A 96 -1.02 5.66 -30.44
C THR A 96 -0.95 4.54 -31.50
N GLY A 97 0.20 4.35 -32.14
CA GLY A 97 0.39 3.40 -33.24
C GLY A 97 1.85 3.00 -33.41
N ASN A 98 2.07 1.72 -33.71
CA ASN A 98 3.33 0.99 -33.55
C ASN A 98 4.29 1.12 -34.75
N ASP A 99 4.35 2.28 -35.42
CA ASP A 99 5.18 2.47 -36.61
C ASP A 99 6.46 3.24 -36.30
N ASP A 100 7.62 2.64 -36.60
CA ASP A 100 8.95 3.22 -36.41
C ASP A 100 9.17 4.45 -37.31
N LYS A 101 9.65 5.56 -36.71
CA LYS A 101 10.03 6.77 -37.46
C LYS A 101 11.50 7.14 -37.18
N PRO A 102 12.40 7.03 -38.16
CA PRO A 102 13.84 7.21 -37.91
C PRO A 102 14.28 8.68 -37.74
N SER A 103 13.41 9.67 -38.00
CA SER A 103 13.72 11.10 -37.82
C SER A 103 12.46 11.95 -37.59
N ILE A 104 12.64 13.09 -36.90
CA ILE A 104 11.59 14.11 -36.69
C ILE A 104 11.99 15.37 -37.46
N ASN A 105 11.13 15.83 -38.35
CA ASN A 105 11.34 17.04 -39.16
C ASN A 105 10.45 18.18 -38.65
N LEU A 106 11.07 19.33 -38.38
CA LEU A 106 10.44 20.57 -37.94
C LEU A 106 10.77 21.69 -38.93
N THR A 107 9.80 22.56 -39.20
CA THR A 107 10.02 23.76 -40.03
C THR A 107 10.15 24.97 -39.12
N TRP A 108 11.30 25.64 -39.22
CA TRP A 108 11.58 26.90 -38.54
C TRP A 108 11.51 28.05 -39.54
N THR A 109 10.85 29.15 -39.17
CA THR A 109 10.80 30.38 -39.98
C THR A 109 11.76 31.41 -39.38
N ALA A 110 12.66 31.93 -40.19
CA ALA A 110 13.60 32.95 -39.77
C ALA A 110 12.90 34.29 -39.49
N PRO A 111 13.37 35.08 -38.50
CA PRO A 111 12.84 36.42 -38.24
C PRO A 111 13.03 37.36 -39.43
N ASP A 112 12.19 38.39 -39.52
CA ASP A 112 12.23 39.39 -40.60
C ASP A 112 13.43 40.35 -40.47
N THR A 113 14.17 40.28 -39.37
CA THR A 113 15.35 41.12 -39.07
C THR A 113 16.60 40.26 -38.85
N ASN A 114 17.78 40.79 -39.16
CA ASN A 114 19.04 40.11 -38.84
C ASN A 114 19.22 39.98 -37.32
N VAL A 115 19.18 38.74 -36.82
CA VAL A 115 19.38 38.41 -35.40
C VAL A 115 20.74 37.76 -35.12
N GLY A 116 21.66 37.80 -36.08
CA GLY A 116 23.01 37.24 -35.96
C GLY A 116 23.05 35.71 -36.18
N SER A 117 24.09 35.07 -35.65
CA SER A 117 24.26 33.61 -35.76
C SER A 117 23.31 32.88 -34.81
N ILE A 118 22.54 31.94 -35.34
CA ILE A 118 21.55 31.15 -34.59
C ILE A 118 22.08 29.74 -34.33
N VAL A 119 21.80 29.22 -33.13
CA VAL A 119 22.12 27.84 -32.71
C VAL A 119 20.89 27.24 -32.04
N PHE A 120 20.52 26.02 -32.44
CA PHE A 120 19.46 25.28 -31.78
C PHE A 120 20.03 24.46 -30.62
N VAL A 121 19.48 24.66 -29.43
CA VAL A 121 19.87 23.92 -28.22
C VAL A 121 18.80 22.87 -27.92
N TYR A 122 19.20 21.63 -27.67
CA TYR A 122 18.29 20.50 -27.45
C TYR A 122 18.78 19.54 -26.36
N THR A 123 17.85 18.75 -25.84
CA THR A 123 18.09 17.73 -24.82
C THR A 123 17.55 16.39 -25.33
N VAL A 124 18.34 15.35 -25.18
CA VAL A 124 18.03 13.99 -25.64
C VAL A 124 17.82 13.11 -24.43
N VAL A 125 16.67 12.43 -24.35
CA VAL A 125 16.38 11.46 -23.29
C VAL A 125 16.21 10.09 -23.95
N GLN A 126 17.08 9.13 -23.60
CA GLN A 126 16.95 7.74 -24.05
C GLN A 126 16.09 6.93 -23.09
N GLN A 127 16.31 7.11 -21.78
CA GLN A 127 15.51 6.53 -20.70
C GLN A 127 15.62 7.42 -19.46
N ARG A 128 14.85 7.14 -18.40
CA ARG A 128 14.74 8.01 -17.21
C ARG A 128 16.11 8.46 -16.66
N VAL A 129 17.10 7.58 -16.65
CA VAL A 129 18.45 7.86 -16.11
C VAL A 129 19.52 8.17 -17.16
N THR A 130 19.22 8.03 -18.46
CA THR A 130 20.18 8.22 -19.55
C THR A 130 19.72 9.34 -20.46
N PHE A 131 20.33 10.50 -20.31
CA PHE A 131 20.00 11.69 -21.10
C PHE A 131 21.18 12.64 -21.25
N TRP A 132 21.16 13.46 -22.29
CA TRP A 132 22.15 14.49 -22.61
C TRP A 132 21.46 15.83 -22.70
N VAL A 133 21.95 16.82 -21.97
CA VAL A 133 21.33 18.15 -21.88
C VAL A 133 22.12 19.17 -22.68
N LYS A 134 21.46 20.25 -23.12
CA LYS A 134 22.09 21.43 -23.73
C LYS A 134 23.00 21.12 -24.94
N GLN A 135 22.65 20.10 -25.71
CA GLN A 135 23.35 19.79 -26.95
C GLN A 135 23.08 20.90 -27.97
N GLN A 136 24.07 21.26 -28.77
CA GLN A 136 23.99 22.39 -29.71
C GLN A 136 24.05 21.90 -31.16
N SER A 137 23.29 22.54 -32.04
CA SER A 137 23.43 22.37 -33.48
C SER A 137 24.66 23.11 -34.02
N ALA A 138 24.98 22.89 -35.30
CA ALA A 138 25.85 23.80 -36.03
C ALA A 138 25.26 25.23 -36.07
N ASN A 139 26.11 26.22 -36.33
CA ASN A 139 25.70 27.62 -36.44
C ASN A 139 24.99 27.88 -37.78
N LEU A 140 23.91 28.66 -37.71
CA LEU A 140 23.16 29.16 -38.85
C LEU A 140 23.37 30.67 -38.97
N THR A 141 24.06 31.12 -40.02
CA THR A 141 24.52 32.51 -40.15
C THR A 141 23.63 33.35 -41.07
N TYR A 142 23.51 34.64 -40.79
CA TYR A 142 22.69 35.54 -41.59
C TYR A 142 23.32 35.79 -42.97
N GLN A 143 22.50 35.72 -44.02
CA GLN A 143 22.89 36.12 -45.37
C GLN A 143 21.96 37.24 -45.85
N ALA A 144 22.54 38.41 -46.14
CA ALA A 144 21.79 39.50 -46.76
C ALA A 144 21.36 39.09 -48.17
N SER A 145 20.10 39.31 -48.51
CA SER A 145 19.54 38.94 -49.80
C SER A 145 20.24 39.71 -50.93
N GLY A 146 21.18 39.05 -51.61
CA GLY A 146 21.85 39.57 -52.82
C GLY A 146 23.34 39.23 -52.96
N SER A 147 23.67 37.97 -53.33
CA SER A 147 24.66 37.57 -54.36
C SER A 147 25.25 36.15 -54.13
N GLY A 148 24.93 35.20 -55.05
CA GLY A 148 25.84 34.16 -55.60
C GLY A 148 26.36 32.97 -54.75
N ASN A 149 25.70 31.79 -54.90
CA ASN A 149 26.15 30.37 -55.02
C ASN A 149 27.46 29.78 -54.37
N PRO A 150 27.55 28.43 -54.18
CA PRO A 150 27.78 27.80 -52.87
C PRO A 150 29.15 27.10 -52.69
N VAL A 151 29.55 26.86 -51.42
CA VAL A 151 30.54 25.83 -51.05
C VAL A 151 30.15 25.18 -49.70
N PRO A 152 30.02 23.85 -49.62
CA PRO A 152 29.89 23.15 -48.34
C PRO A 152 31.27 22.78 -47.81
N THR A 153 31.72 23.41 -46.73
CA THR A 153 32.94 23.00 -46.03
C THR A 153 32.57 22.32 -44.72
N GLN A 154 32.66 20.99 -44.69
CA GLN A 154 32.81 20.24 -43.45
C GLN A 154 34.13 20.68 -42.80
N ALA A 155 34.06 21.24 -41.60
CA ALA A 155 35.23 21.43 -40.76
C ALA A 155 35.06 20.61 -39.48
N SER A 156 35.81 19.50 -39.43
CA SER A 156 36.15 18.76 -38.22
C SER A 156 36.90 19.66 -37.24
N ALA A 157 36.59 19.53 -35.96
CA ALA A 157 37.46 19.99 -34.87
C ALA A 157 37.56 18.90 -33.79
N THR A 158 38.58 18.07 -33.99
CA THR A 158 39.52 17.45 -33.05
C THR A 158 39.10 17.30 -31.59
N ALA A 159 38.91 16.04 -31.18
CA ALA A 159 38.89 15.61 -29.78
C ALA A 159 40.33 15.57 -29.24
N THR A 160 40.57 16.31 -28.15
CA THR A 160 41.82 16.19 -27.38
C THR A 160 41.75 14.95 -26.51
N SER A 161 42.59 13.98 -26.84
CA SER A 161 42.80 12.73 -26.13
C SER A 161 43.54 12.95 -24.80
N THR A 162 42.87 12.69 -23.68
CA THR A 162 43.54 12.27 -22.44
C THR A 162 43.32 10.77 -22.28
N THR A 163 44.35 10.02 -22.62
CA THR A 163 44.45 8.57 -22.45
C THR A 163 44.22 8.20 -20.98
N SER A 164 43.26 7.30 -20.73
CA SER A 164 43.20 6.47 -19.54
C SER A 164 43.01 5.01 -19.97
N PRO A 165 43.57 4.05 -19.23
CA PRO A 165 43.89 2.73 -19.74
C PRO A 165 42.64 1.86 -19.85
N THR A 166 42.64 1.05 -20.90
CA THR A 166 41.81 -0.14 -21.04
C THR A 166 42.07 -1.05 -19.85
N THR A 167 41.07 -1.20 -18.98
CA THR A 167 41.04 -2.33 -18.04
C THR A 167 39.72 -3.05 -18.23
N SER A 168 39.83 -4.22 -18.85
CA SER A 168 38.83 -5.28 -18.88
C SER A 168 38.12 -5.40 -17.53
N ILE A 169 36.78 -5.46 -17.58
CA ILE A 169 35.90 -5.75 -16.45
C ILE A 169 36.34 -7.08 -15.83
N PRO A 170 36.87 -7.09 -14.59
CA PRO A 170 36.93 -8.31 -13.82
C PRO A 170 35.57 -8.48 -13.15
N THR A 171 34.95 -9.63 -13.37
CA THR A 171 33.90 -10.13 -12.49
C THR A 171 34.57 -10.49 -11.17
N THR A 172 34.78 -9.50 -10.30
CA THR A 172 35.48 -9.70 -9.03
C THR A 172 34.51 -10.27 -8.00
N THR A 173 34.66 -11.56 -7.72
CA THR A 173 34.25 -12.14 -6.44
C THR A 173 34.95 -11.35 -5.31
N LEU A 174 34.19 -10.69 -4.44
CA LEU A 174 34.74 -9.95 -3.29
C LEU A 174 35.40 -10.90 -2.28
N SER A 175 36.73 -10.87 -2.22
CA SER A 175 37.53 -11.57 -1.19
C SER A 175 38.66 -10.70 -0.61
N GLY A 176 38.45 -9.38 -0.55
CA GLY A 176 39.34 -8.42 0.14
C GLY A 176 38.90 -8.13 1.59
N PRO A 177 39.80 -7.66 2.48
CA PRO A 177 39.45 -7.31 3.86
C PRO A 177 38.49 -6.11 3.91
N ILE A 178 37.37 -6.28 4.62
CA ILE A 178 36.33 -5.25 4.79
C ILE A 178 36.82 -4.18 5.78
N ASP A 179 36.68 -2.89 5.43
CA ASP A 179 37.07 -1.77 6.31
C ASP A 179 36.30 -1.82 7.64
N LYS A 180 36.98 -1.48 8.75
CA LYS A 180 36.39 -1.47 10.09
C LYS A 180 35.53 -0.21 10.27
N ILE A 181 34.30 -0.37 10.74
CA ILE A 181 33.46 0.75 11.24
C ILE A 181 33.70 0.87 12.73
N ASN A 182 34.15 2.03 13.23
CA ASN A 182 34.31 2.27 14.67
C ASN A 182 33.28 3.29 15.15
N GLN A 183 33.10 3.40 16.47
CA GLN A 183 32.25 4.44 17.04
C GLN A 183 32.67 5.84 16.54
N PRO A 184 31.71 6.68 16.11
CA PRO A 184 32.00 8.06 15.70
C PRO A 184 32.74 8.85 16.77
N ALA A 185 33.74 9.63 16.36
CA ALA A 185 34.44 10.53 17.26
C ALA A 185 33.47 11.57 17.83
N GLY A 186 33.35 11.65 19.16
CA GLY A 186 32.45 12.60 19.83
C GLY A 186 31.00 12.14 19.99
N CYS A 187 30.71 10.87 19.68
CA CYS A 187 29.40 10.28 19.90
C CYS A 187 28.93 10.38 21.37
N GLY A 188 27.73 10.90 21.60
CA GLY A 188 27.17 11.15 22.93
C GLY A 188 27.66 12.43 23.61
N ASN A 189 28.59 13.18 22.99
CA ASN A 189 29.11 14.44 23.51
C ASN A 189 28.76 15.64 22.61
N ASN A 190 29.09 15.55 21.31
CA ASN A 190 28.83 16.61 20.32
C ASN A 190 28.11 16.10 19.06
N VAL A 191 27.94 14.78 18.93
CA VAL A 191 27.20 14.12 17.86
C VAL A 191 26.31 13.05 18.47
N SER A 192 25.06 12.98 18.03
CA SER A 192 24.16 11.88 18.42
C SER A 192 24.39 10.68 17.54
N CYS A 193 24.34 9.47 18.09
CA CYS A 193 24.50 8.27 17.28
C CYS A 193 23.74 7.06 17.82
N ILE A 194 23.48 6.12 16.93
CA ILE A 194 22.96 4.79 17.22
C ILE A 194 23.83 3.73 16.53
N MET A 195 24.16 2.68 17.27
CA MET A 195 25.03 1.59 16.82
C MET A 195 24.78 0.30 17.62
N PRO A 196 25.27 -0.87 17.15
CA PRO A 196 25.10 -2.13 17.86
C PRO A 196 25.67 -2.09 19.29
N ARG A 197 25.00 -2.80 20.22
CA ARG A 197 25.25 -2.77 21.67
C ARG A 197 26.61 -3.40 21.91
N ASN A 198 27.42 -2.73 22.75
CA ASN A 198 28.80 -3.11 23.04
C ASN A 198 29.75 -3.08 21.82
N CYS A 199 29.40 -2.37 20.74
CA CYS A 199 30.32 -2.20 19.62
C CYS A 199 31.10 -0.89 19.73
N SER A 200 32.32 -0.93 20.27
CA SER A 200 33.25 0.21 20.24
C SER A 200 34.13 0.21 18.99
N GLN A 201 34.43 -0.96 18.44
CA GLN A 201 35.25 -1.15 17.25
C GLN A 201 34.66 -2.22 16.32
N ASN A 202 34.87 -2.06 15.01
CA ASN A 202 34.52 -3.03 13.97
C ASN A 202 33.01 -3.35 13.81
N CYS A 203 32.15 -2.36 13.96
CA CYS A 203 30.69 -2.46 13.86
C CYS A 203 30.18 -2.83 12.48
N GLN A 204 28.95 -3.35 12.43
CA GLN A 204 28.26 -3.69 11.18
C GLN A 204 27.71 -2.44 10.49
N TYR A 205 27.20 -1.51 11.28
CA TYR A 205 26.73 -0.21 10.84
C TYR A 205 26.96 0.86 11.91
N SER A 206 26.85 2.13 11.51
CA SER A 206 26.76 3.27 12.42
C SER A 206 25.88 4.35 11.78
N VAL A 207 24.99 4.94 12.56
CA VAL A 207 24.24 6.13 12.15
C VAL A 207 24.53 7.23 13.15
N GLN A 208 24.95 8.37 12.63
CA GLN A 208 25.21 9.57 13.43
C GLN A 208 24.48 10.76 12.84
N TRP A 209 24.10 11.72 13.67
CA TRP A 209 23.49 12.96 13.21
C TRP A 209 23.82 14.14 14.10
N ARG A 210 23.70 15.32 13.50
CA ARG A 210 23.81 16.61 14.19
C ARG A 210 22.86 17.63 13.59
N PRO A 211 22.08 18.36 14.40
CA PRO A 211 21.29 19.48 13.91
C PRO A 211 22.20 20.65 13.51
N SER A 212 21.76 21.41 12.51
CA SER A 212 22.33 22.72 12.17
C SER A 212 22.16 23.73 13.31
N LYS A 213 23.00 24.77 13.38
CA LYS A 213 22.95 25.80 14.45
C LYS A 213 21.59 26.50 14.59
N ASN A 214 20.81 26.54 13.52
CA ASN A 214 19.48 27.16 13.46
C ASN A 214 18.34 26.12 13.44
N ASN A 215 18.62 24.84 13.66
CA ASN A 215 17.66 23.73 13.66
C ASN A 215 16.78 23.67 12.39
N THR A 216 17.35 24.02 11.22
CA THR A 216 16.61 23.98 9.93
C THR A 216 16.87 22.70 9.14
N VAL A 217 18.06 22.13 9.30
CA VAL A 217 18.48 20.84 8.74
C VAL A 217 19.13 19.98 9.82
N VAL A 218 19.03 18.67 9.66
CA VAL A 218 19.78 17.65 10.40
C VAL A 218 20.70 16.95 9.41
N GLU A 219 22.00 16.98 9.69
CA GLU A 219 23.00 16.26 8.89
C GLU A 219 23.12 14.84 9.44
N PHE A 220 22.88 13.85 8.59
CA PHE A 220 23.04 12.43 8.89
C PHE A 220 24.28 11.87 8.18
N GLU A 221 25.01 11.01 8.86
CA GLU A 221 26.01 10.13 8.25
C GLU A 221 25.69 8.67 8.61
N VAL A 222 25.54 7.85 7.58
CA VAL A 222 25.23 6.42 7.69
C VAL A 222 26.37 5.60 7.11
N LYS A 223 26.77 4.55 7.83
CA LYS A 223 27.78 3.58 7.37
C LYS A 223 27.26 2.16 7.54
N ARG A 224 27.51 1.29 6.55
CA ARG A 224 27.15 -0.13 6.60
C ARG A 224 28.18 -0.98 5.86
N LYS A 225 28.59 -2.09 6.49
CA LYS A 225 29.36 -3.14 5.81
C LYS A 225 28.46 -3.92 4.87
N THR A 226 28.90 -4.18 3.66
CA THR A 226 28.19 -5.00 2.68
C THR A 226 29.16 -5.78 1.81
N SER A 227 28.74 -6.97 1.39
CA SER A 227 29.43 -7.81 0.42
C SER A 227 28.98 -7.57 -1.02
N SER A 228 28.00 -6.68 -1.25
CA SER A 228 27.45 -6.35 -2.58
C SER A 228 27.76 -4.90 -2.97
N PRO A 229 28.18 -4.61 -4.22
CA PRO A 229 28.29 -3.25 -4.73
C PRO A 229 26.93 -2.57 -4.96
N ASN A 230 25.84 -3.34 -4.97
CA ASN A 230 24.46 -2.88 -5.10
C ASN A 230 23.70 -3.20 -3.81
N TYR A 231 23.64 -2.22 -2.90
CA TYR A 231 23.16 -2.39 -1.54
C TYR A 231 22.54 -1.09 -1.04
N TYR A 232 21.61 -1.18 -0.10
CA TYR A 232 21.01 -0.02 0.54
C TYR A 232 21.03 -0.11 2.06
N MET A 233 21.00 1.07 2.67
CA MET A 233 20.66 1.30 4.06
C MET A 233 19.62 2.41 4.11
N ALA A 234 18.51 2.18 4.80
CA ALA A 234 17.40 3.12 4.90
C ALA A 234 17.09 3.45 6.36
N LEU A 235 16.80 4.72 6.62
CA LEU A 235 16.38 5.27 7.90
C LEU A 235 14.88 5.59 7.83
N GLY A 236 14.06 4.82 8.53
CA GLY A 236 12.64 5.08 8.71
C GLY A 236 12.39 5.93 9.95
N PHE A 237 11.77 7.08 9.78
CA PHE A 237 11.26 7.90 10.88
C PHE A 237 9.84 7.45 11.16
N SER A 238 9.63 6.79 12.30
CA SER A 238 8.37 6.12 12.63
C SER A 238 7.77 6.59 13.95
N GLU A 239 6.45 6.56 14.02
CA GLU A 239 5.69 6.89 15.22
C GLU A 239 5.58 5.69 16.18
N ASP A 240 5.82 4.49 15.67
CA ASP A 240 5.79 3.21 16.39
C ASP A 240 7.00 2.32 16.00
N LEU A 241 6.95 1.04 16.39
CA LEU A 241 8.01 0.06 16.11
C LEU A 241 7.75 -0.75 14.84
N GLN A 242 6.72 -0.39 14.07
CA GLN A 242 6.31 -1.10 12.87
C GLN A 242 6.75 -0.30 11.65
N MET A 243 7.31 -1.01 10.66
CA MET A 243 7.51 -0.44 9.33
C MET A 243 6.17 -0.28 8.62
N GLY A 244 5.50 0.83 8.89
CA GLY A 244 4.15 1.19 8.45
C GLY A 244 4.20 2.50 7.68
N ARG A 245 3.38 3.49 8.05
CA ARG A 245 3.29 4.81 7.38
C ARG A 245 4.48 5.74 7.64
N ASP A 246 5.70 5.30 7.37
CA ASP A 246 6.92 5.99 7.81
C ASP A 246 7.57 6.85 6.72
N SER A 247 8.16 7.98 7.15
CA SER A 247 9.03 8.79 6.30
C SER A 247 10.38 8.08 6.11
N VAL A 248 10.69 7.81 4.85
CA VAL A 248 11.86 7.13 4.26
C VAL A 248 13.11 7.97 3.95
N ALA A 249 14.28 7.84 4.61
CA ALA A 249 15.54 8.36 4.05
C ALA A 249 16.49 7.22 3.66
N GLN A 250 16.76 7.06 2.36
CA GLN A 250 17.55 5.95 1.82
C GLN A 250 18.97 6.40 1.45
N CYS A 251 19.93 5.50 1.64
CA CYS A 251 21.27 5.52 1.08
C CYS A 251 21.43 4.23 0.24
N VAL A 252 21.46 4.36 -1.08
CA VAL A 252 21.46 3.22 -2.03
C VAL A 252 22.67 3.30 -2.95
N THR A 253 23.28 2.16 -3.29
CA THR A 253 24.34 2.08 -4.29
C THR A 253 23.88 1.42 -5.57
N LEU A 254 24.31 1.98 -6.71
CA LEU A 254 24.19 1.39 -8.03
C LEU A 254 25.55 1.35 -8.71
N ASP A 255 26.00 0.16 -9.07
CA ASP A 255 27.32 -0.12 -9.61
C ASP A 255 28.43 0.51 -8.76
N GLY A 256 28.27 0.45 -7.43
CA GLY A 256 29.20 1.03 -6.46
C GLY A 256 29.13 2.56 -6.33
N ARG A 257 28.13 3.23 -6.92
CA ARG A 257 27.91 4.69 -6.78
C ARG A 257 26.78 4.95 -5.79
N PRO A 258 27.08 5.51 -4.61
CA PRO A 258 26.05 5.85 -3.62
C PRO A 258 25.17 7.02 -4.07
N ASN A 259 23.91 7.00 -3.66
CA ASN A 259 22.93 8.07 -3.82
C ASN A 259 22.00 8.10 -2.61
N THR A 260 21.35 9.23 -2.34
CA THR A 260 20.32 9.34 -1.29
C THR A 260 18.97 9.73 -1.83
N LEU A 261 17.91 9.10 -1.31
CA LEU A 261 16.55 9.27 -1.78
C LEU A 261 15.57 9.41 -0.61
N SER A 262 14.55 10.24 -0.79
CA SER A 262 13.38 10.33 0.07
C SER A 262 12.28 9.41 -0.44
N SER A 263 11.69 8.67 0.48
CA SER A 263 10.63 7.71 0.19
C SER A 263 9.61 7.64 1.31
N TYR A 264 8.62 6.78 1.15
CA TYR A 264 7.57 6.56 2.12
C TYR A 264 7.19 5.11 2.18
N ASN A 265 7.05 4.58 3.38
CA ASN A 265 6.48 3.25 3.59
C ASN A 265 4.95 3.40 3.67
N ALA A 266 4.20 2.54 2.97
CA ALA A 266 2.74 2.55 3.01
C ALA A 266 2.20 1.53 4.02
N ASP A 267 1.05 1.84 4.65
CA ASP A 267 0.28 0.88 5.46
C ASP A 267 -0.23 -0.26 4.56
N GLY A 268 0.11 -1.51 4.87
CA GLY A 268 -0.40 -2.68 4.17
C GLY A 268 0.26 -4.01 4.56
N PRO A 269 -0.32 -5.17 4.18
CA PRO A 269 0.24 -6.51 4.46
C PRO A 269 1.55 -6.79 3.71
N TYR A 270 1.87 -5.97 2.70
CA TYR A 270 3.15 -5.90 2.04
C TYR A 270 3.74 -4.53 2.39
N LYS A 271 4.77 -4.50 3.24
CA LYS A 271 5.51 -3.29 3.58
C LYS A 271 6.18 -2.77 2.30
N SER A 272 5.50 -1.86 1.58
CA SER A 272 5.98 -1.31 0.32
C SER A 272 6.60 0.06 0.55
N ASN A 273 7.82 0.24 0.10
CA ASN A 273 8.47 1.53 0.04
C ASN A 273 8.25 2.15 -1.34
N THR A 274 7.83 3.41 -1.38
CA THR A 274 7.65 4.18 -2.62
C THR A 274 8.45 5.47 -2.53
N ASN A 275 9.30 5.74 -3.53
CA ASN A 275 10.00 7.03 -3.62
C ASN A 275 8.98 8.17 -3.71
N LEU A 276 9.27 9.29 -3.07
CA LEU A 276 8.44 10.48 -3.22
C LEU A 276 8.46 10.98 -4.68
N ASP A 277 7.42 11.71 -5.08
CA ASP A 277 7.27 12.24 -6.45
C ASP A 277 8.49 13.07 -6.88
N VAL A 278 9.12 13.73 -5.90
CA VAL A 278 10.49 14.24 -5.99
C VAL A 278 11.38 13.35 -5.11
N ALA A 279 12.18 12.49 -5.72
CA ALA A 279 12.97 11.49 -4.99
C ALA A 279 14.06 12.08 -4.08
N THR A 280 14.35 13.39 -4.15
CA THR A 280 15.26 14.11 -3.24
C THR A 280 14.50 15.11 -2.34
N PHE A 281 13.18 14.96 -2.19
CA PHE A 281 12.35 15.91 -1.46
C PHE A 281 12.82 16.04 0.00
N GLY A 282 13.23 17.24 0.38
CA GLY A 282 13.69 17.54 1.74
C GLY A 282 15.02 16.88 2.14
N ILE A 283 15.74 16.22 1.23
CA ILE A 283 17.04 15.60 1.47
C ILE A 283 18.07 16.12 0.45
N THR A 284 19.31 16.31 0.88
CA THR A 284 20.42 16.73 0.02
C THR A 284 21.65 15.91 0.34
N MET A 285 22.16 15.17 -0.65
CA MET A 285 23.39 14.40 -0.49
C MET A 285 24.60 15.34 -0.40
N LEU A 286 25.39 15.18 0.67
CA LEU A 286 26.65 15.91 0.86
C LEU A 286 27.84 15.12 0.34
N ALA A 287 27.88 13.82 0.65
CA ALA A 287 28.94 12.92 0.24
C ALA A 287 28.44 11.47 0.20
N GLY A 288 29.06 10.64 -0.63
CA GLY A 288 28.82 9.21 -0.62
C GLY A 288 30.01 8.44 -1.15
N GLN A 289 30.32 7.33 -0.51
CA GLN A 289 31.41 6.46 -0.90
C GLN A 289 31.05 4.98 -0.69
N TYR A 290 31.42 4.14 -1.66
CA TYR A 290 31.52 2.70 -1.46
C TYR A 290 32.99 2.30 -1.59
N LYS A 291 33.62 1.88 -0.50
CA LYS A 291 35.05 1.52 -0.47
C LYS A 291 35.28 0.32 0.45
N ASN A 292 36.04 -0.67 -0.02
CA ASN A 292 36.44 -1.86 0.75
C ASN A 292 35.25 -2.53 1.50
N GLY A 293 34.12 -2.71 0.82
CA GLY A 293 32.93 -3.33 1.42
C GLY A 293 32.19 -2.48 2.46
N VAL A 294 32.41 -1.16 2.51
CA VAL A 294 31.67 -0.22 3.36
C VAL A 294 30.96 0.83 2.49
N LEU A 295 29.64 0.89 2.62
CA LEU A 295 28.79 1.95 2.09
C LEU A 295 28.71 3.09 3.11
N THR A 296 29.04 4.31 2.70
CA THR A 296 28.89 5.54 3.48
C THR A 296 28.05 6.56 2.69
N CYS A 297 27.02 7.12 3.31
CA CYS A 297 26.35 8.33 2.80
C CYS A 297 26.29 9.39 3.88
N THR A 298 26.57 10.62 3.51
CA THR A 298 26.36 11.82 4.33
C THR A 298 25.37 12.71 3.61
N PHE A 299 24.29 13.10 4.29
CA PHE A 299 23.22 13.89 3.70
C PHE A 299 22.56 14.80 4.72
N GLU A 300 22.05 15.94 4.26
CA GLU A 300 21.19 16.81 5.06
C GLU A 300 19.73 16.48 4.82
N ARG A 301 18.95 16.44 5.89
CA ARG A 301 17.49 16.37 5.83
C ARG A 301 16.91 17.63 6.45
N ARG A 302 15.99 18.29 5.76
CA ARG A 302 15.26 19.44 6.32
C ARG A 302 14.41 18.99 7.51
N VAL A 303 14.41 19.81 8.56
CA VAL A 303 13.62 19.59 9.77
C VAL A 303 12.14 19.70 9.45
N ASN A 304 11.77 20.82 8.82
CA ASN A 304 10.45 21.07 8.27
C ASN A 304 10.56 21.64 6.84
N VAL A 305 9.44 21.65 6.12
CA VAL A 305 9.32 22.31 4.83
C VAL A 305 8.36 23.48 5.01
N LEU A 306 8.88 24.72 5.00
CA LEU A 306 8.16 25.95 5.36
C LEU A 306 6.86 26.17 4.56
N SER A 307 5.88 26.77 5.23
CA SER A 307 4.66 27.35 4.67
C SER A 307 5.01 28.38 3.58
N GLY A 308 4.67 28.06 2.33
CA GLY A 308 4.92 28.94 1.17
C GLY A 308 5.48 28.22 -0.06
N SER A 309 5.88 26.94 0.05
CA SER A 309 6.16 26.14 -1.15
C SER A 309 4.84 25.76 -1.85
N PRO A 310 4.77 25.75 -3.21
CA PRO A 310 3.57 25.32 -3.96
C PRO A 310 3.17 23.86 -3.72
N LEU A 311 4.02 23.11 -3.01
CA LEU A 311 3.97 21.67 -2.83
C LEU A 311 3.30 21.25 -1.51
N ARG A 312 2.70 22.19 -0.75
CA ARG A 312 2.13 21.92 0.58
C ARG A 312 0.86 21.06 0.55
N ASN A 313 0.16 21.00 -0.57
CA ASN A 313 -1.24 20.55 -0.55
C ASN A 313 -1.47 19.04 -0.64
N GLU A 314 -0.47 18.19 -0.82
CA GLU A 314 -0.78 16.76 -1.04
C GLU A 314 0.07 15.72 -0.30
N ASP A 315 1.01 16.07 0.59
CA ASP A 315 1.92 15.02 1.05
C ASP A 315 2.20 14.85 2.56
N SER A 316 1.29 14.12 3.23
CA SER A 316 1.44 13.58 4.60
C SER A 316 2.60 12.56 4.78
N ARG A 317 3.45 12.38 3.76
CA ARG A 317 4.50 11.34 3.70
C ARG A 317 5.88 11.80 4.20
N PHE A 318 6.12 13.10 4.42
CA PHE A 318 7.38 13.64 4.94
C PHE A 318 7.22 14.13 6.40
N PHE A 319 7.94 13.51 7.34
CA PHE A 319 7.72 13.75 8.77
C PHE A 319 8.54 14.94 9.31
N ASP A 320 7.94 15.84 10.08
CA ASP A 320 8.61 16.99 10.67
C ASP A 320 9.51 16.56 11.83
N LEU A 321 10.84 16.71 11.70
CA LEU A 321 11.84 16.33 12.72
C LEU A 321 11.88 17.25 13.94
N SER A 322 11.01 18.26 14.01
CA SER A 322 10.75 19.00 15.23
C SER A 322 10.05 18.13 16.29
N TYR A 323 9.54 16.97 15.90
CA TYR A 323 8.93 15.97 16.77
C TYR A 323 9.83 14.72 16.92
N PRO A 324 9.73 14.00 18.05
CA PRO A 324 10.52 12.79 18.27
C PRO A 324 9.92 11.57 17.57
N TYR A 325 10.77 10.73 16.96
CA TYR A 325 10.36 9.50 16.26
C TYR A 325 11.25 8.31 16.63
N PHE A 326 10.72 7.10 16.54
CA PHE A 326 11.56 5.92 16.46
C PHE A 326 12.37 5.98 15.17
N LEU A 327 13.66 5.66 15.28
CA LEU A 327 14.54 5.51 14.13
C LEU A 327 14.63 4.02 13.80
N LEU A 328 13.94 3.61 12.75
CA LEU A 328 13.97 2.26 12.20
C LEU A 328 15.11 2.17 11.17
N ILE A 329 15.90 1.11 11.21
CA ILE A 329 17.00 0.91 10.25
C ILE A 329 16.71 -0.33 9.42
N ALA A 330 16.63 -0.15 8.10
CA ALA A 330 16.49 -1.23 7.13
C ALA A 330 17.75 -1.34 6.27
N HIS A 331 18.06 -2.54 5.78
CA HIS A 331 19.13 -2.71 4.79
C HIS A 331 18.89 -3.93 3.91
N GLY A 332 19.45 -3.94 2.71
CA GLY A 332 19.30 -5.05 1.79
C GLY A 332 19.98 -4.81 0.44
N THR A 333 19.74 -5.72 -0.50
CA THR A 333 20.18 -5.58 -1.89
C THR A 333 19.35 -4.52 -2.61
N ALA A 334 19.98 -3.84 -3.57
CA ALA A 334 19.32 -2.85 -4.41
C ALA A 334 19.40 -3.28 -5.88
N TYR A 335 18.33 -3.02 -6.64
CA TYR A 335 18.26 -3.30 -8.07
C TYR A 335 17.76 -2.05 -8.81
N ASP A 336 18.54 -1.54 -9.78
CA ASP A 336 18.20 -0.38 -10.61
C ASP A 336 17.74 0.89 -9.84
N GLY A 337 18.31 1.10 -8.67
CA GLY A 337 18.07 2.26 -7.80
C GLY A 337 16.84 2.14 -6.93
N THR A 338 16.19 0.98 -6.99
CA THR A 338 15.07 0.61 -6.14
C THR A 338 15.54 -0.35 -5.05
N ILE A 339 15.07 -0.12 -3.83
CA ILE A 339 15.38 -0.98 -2.68
C ILE A 339 14.52 -2.23 -2.75
N GLU A 340 15.14 -3.41 -2.66
CA GLU A 340 14.40 -4.68 -2.64
C GLU A 340 13.85 -4.97 -1.24
N MET A 341 12.87 -5.88 -1.16
CA MET A 341 12.40 -6.37 0.13
C MET A 341 13.58 -6.95 0.92
N HIS A 342 13.84 -6.39 2.08
CA HIS A 342 14.81 -6.95 3.02
C HIS A 342 14.21 -8.22 3.65
N SER A 343 15.00 -9.30 3.69
CA SER A 343 14.57 -10.62 4.19
C SER A 343 14.48 -10.72 5.72
N GLU A 344 15.07 -9.75 6.42
CA GLU A 344 15.07 -9.65 7.88
C GLU A 344 13.98 -8.65 8.27
N THR A 345 13.11 -8.90 9.24
CA THR A 345 12.30 -7.81 9.83
C THR A 345 13.24 -6.68 10.28
N PRO A 346 12.81 -5.41 10.42
CA PRO A 346 13.70 -4.42 11.02
C PRO A 346 13.98 -4.81 12.48
N ASP A 347 15.02 -5.59 12.68
CA ASP A 347 15.48 -6.02 13.99
C ASP A 347 16.26 -4.87 14.67
N ILE A 348 16.27 -3.67 14.06
CA ILE A 348 17.02 -2.52 14.52
C ILE A 348 16.13 -1.29 14.50
N TYR A 349 15.66 -0.94 15.68
CA TYR A 349 15.03 0.35 15.97
C TYR A 349 15.59 0.93 17.26
N SER A 350 15.47 2.25 17.42
CA SER A 350 15.84 2.93 18.66
C SER A 350 14.96 2.47 19.82
N ALA A 351 15.56 2.19 20.98
CA ALA A 351 14.83 1.74 22.17
C ALA A 351 13.76 2.74 22.66
N GLU A 352 13.96 4.01 22.32
CA GLU A 352 13.12 5.15 22.63
C GLU A 352 12.97 6.05 21.39
N LYS A 353 11.98 6.95 21.40
CA LYS A 353 11.87 7.97 20.35
C LYS A 353 13.03 8.96 20.47
N ILE A 354 13.62 9.30 19.33
CA ILE A 354 14.78 10.19 19.21
C ILE A 354 14.30 11.62 18.96
N ASP A 355 14.76 12.55 19.80
CA ASP A 355 14.75 13.97 19.49
C ASP A 355 15.97 14.31 18.62
N PHE A 356 15.73 14.58 17.34
CA PHE A 356 16.79 14.85 16.37
C PHE A 356 17.40 16.26 16.47
N LEU A 357 16.76 17.15 17.24
CA LEU A 357 17.21 18.51 17.52
C LEU A 357 17.79 18.66 18.93
N GLY A 358 17.63 17.62 19.75
CA GLY A 358 18.11 17.56 21.12
C GLY A 358 19.63 17.47 21.25
N GLY A 359 20.09 17.45 22.51
CA GLY A 359 21.51 17.32 22.84
C GLY A 359 22.12 16.00 22.35
N ALA A 360 23.43 16.01 22.12
CA ALA A 360 24.17 14.82 21.69
C ALA A 360 23.97 13.66 22.67
N LYS A 361 23.49 12.52 22.18
CA LYS A 361 23.24 11.32 22.99
C LYS A 361 23.62 10.06 22.23
N LEU A 362 24.14 9.07 22.95
CA LEU A 362 24.30 7.70 22.45
C LEU A 362 23.00 6.94 22.73
N TYR A 363 22.30 6.53 21.68
CA TYR A 363 21.04 5.79 21.78
C TYR A 363 21.29 4.27 21.73
N ASP A 364 20.56 3.53 22.56
CA ASP A 364 20.55 2.05 22.53
C ASP A 364 19.54 1.54 21.48
N TRP A 365 19.78 0.34 20.96
CA TRP A 365 18.93 -0.33 19.97
C TRP A 365 18.36 -1.63 20.56
N THR A 366 17.22 -2.11 20.06
CA THR A 366 16.60 -3.37 20.54
C THR A 366 16.16 -4.28 19.39
N THR A 367 16.35 -5.61 19.52
CA THR A 367 16.07 -6.64 18.50
C THR A 367 14.81 -7.47 18.73
N LYS A 368 14.04 -7.19 19.77
CA LYS A 368 12.79 -7.88 20.07
C LYS A 368 11.72 -6.84 20.23
N THR A 369 10.58 -7.04 19.53
CA THR A 369 9.29 -6.48 19.96
C THR A 369 9.29 -6.50 21.47
N PRO A 370 9.14 -5.36 22.16
CA PRO A 370 9.00 -5.41 23.60
C PRO A 370 7.83 -6.34 23.86
N SER A 371 8.12 -7.53 24.40
CA SER A 371 7.18 -8.17 25.30
C SER A 371 6.72 -7.05 26.24
N PRO A 372 5.40 -6.87 26.44
CA PRO A 372 4.92 -5.82 27.33
C PRO A 372 5.78 -5.89 28.57
N PRO A 373 6.45 -4.79 28.97
CA PRO A 373 7.30 -4.85 30.15
C PRO A 373 6.38 -5.36 31.24
N ASP A 374 6.74 -6.49 31.83
CA ASP A 374 6.10 -7.10 33.00
C ASP A 374 6.36 -6.19 34.21
N THR A 375 5.90 -4.95 34.06
CA THR A 375 5.76 -3.95 35.10
C THR A 375 4.31 -4.13 35.49
N GLN A 376 4.06 -4.56 36.73
CA GLN A 376 2.72 -4.66 37.28
C GLN A 376 1.96 -3.37 36.96
N THR A 377 1.13 -3.40 35.91
CA THR A 377 0.23 -2.30 35.57
C THR A 377 -0.80 -2.24 36.67
N GLY A 378 -1.02 -1.07 37.26
CA GLY A 378 -2.00 -0.89 38.35
C GLY A 378 -3.34 -1.56 38.01
N GLU A 379 -3.91 -2.31 38.96
CA GLU A 379 -5.21 -2.95 38.77
C GLU A 379 -6.31 -1.89 38.66
N ILE A 380 -7.17 -2.02 37.65
CA ILE A 380 -8.40 -1.24 37.55
C ILE A 380 -9.51 -2.16 38.02
N SER A 381 -9.94 -1.98 39.27
CA SER A 381 -11.07 -2.73 39.82
C SER A 381 -12.39 -2.10 39.39
N ARG A 382 -13.39 -2.95 39.21
CA ARG A 382 -14.76 -2.50 39.01
C ARG A 382 -15.31 -1.89 40.30
N PRO A 383 -15.78 -0.63 40.31
CA PRO A 383 -16.39 -0.03 41.49
C PRO A 383 -17.66 -0.79 41.93
N SER A 384 -17.85 -0.99 43.24
CA SER A 384 -19.04 -1.65 43.81
C SER A 384 -20.34 -0.89 43.58
N ASP A 385 -20.20 0.41 43.32
CA ASP A 385 -21.28 1.39 43.21
C ASP A 385 -21.67 1.64 41.74
N CYS A 386 -21.01 0.93 40.83
CA CYS A 386 -21.31 0.89 39.41
C CYS A 386 -22.71 0.33 39.17
N GLY A 387 -23.53 1.04 38.38
CA GLY A 387 -24.94 0.70 38.15
C GLY A 387 -25.86 0.97 39.36
N LYS A 388 -25.35 1.59 40.44
CA LYS A 388 -26.12 1.94 41.65
C LYS A 388 -26.08 3.42 41.98
N VAL A 389 -24.89 4.02 41.93
CA VAL A 389 -24.63 5.44 42.26
C VAL A 389 -24.06 6.19 41.06
N TYR A 390 -23.26 5.50 40.25
CA TYR A 390 -22.69 5.99 39.01
C TYR A 390 -23.06 5.04 37.88
N SER A 391 -23.20 5.60 36.69
CA SER A 391 -23.27 4.81 35.47
C SER A 391 -21.87 4.41 35.02
N CYS A 392 -21.75 3.30 34.30
CA CYS A 392 -20.46 2.77 33.87
C CYS A 392 -20.46 2.21 32.46
N PHE A 393 -19.28 2.24 31.85
CA PHE A 393 -18.95 1.57 30.62
C PHE A 393 -17.58 0.89 30.73
N HIS A 394 -17.51 -0.42 30.43
CA HIS A 394 -16.31 -1.24 30.63
C HIS A 394 -16.19 -2.42 29.66
N ASP A 395 -15.03 -3.07 29.63
CA ASP A 395 -14.64 -4.19 28.73
C ASP A 395 -15.05 -5.59 29.21
N GLY A 396 -15.98 -5.69 30.16
CA GLY A 396 -16.34 -6.95 30.81
C GLY A 396 -15.43 -7.40 31.97
N CYS A 397 -14.34 -6.69 32.27
CA CYS A 397 -13.52 -6.84 33.50
C CYS A 397 -13.22 -8.30 33.91
N LYS A 398 -12.47 -9.04 33.07
CA LYS A 398 -12.17 -10.47 33.30
C LYS A 398 -11.44 -10.67 34.62
N GLY A 399 -12.02 -11.46 35.53
CA GLY A 399 -11.42 -11.74 36.84
C GLY A 399 -11.44 -10.55 37.82
N GLY A 400 -12.29 -9.54 37.59
CA GLY A 400 -12.40 -8.35 38.44
C GLY A 400 -11.46 -7.21 38.07
N ASN A 401 -10.61 -7.40 37.05
CA ASN A 401 -9.65 -6.42 36.56
C ASN A 401 -10.03 -5.96 35.14
N CYS A 402 -10.17 -4.66 34.93
CA CYS A 402 -10.59 -4.07 33.66
C CYS A 402 -9.38 -3.50 32.88
N ASP A 403 -9.45 -3.47 31.55
CA ASP A 403 -8.49 -2.72 30.72
C ASP A 403 -8.77 -1.21 30.76
N PHE A 404 -10.05 -0.85 30.81
CA PHE A 404 -10.52 0.51 31.02
C PHE A 404 -11.83 0.54 31.80
N MET A 405 -12.14 1.71 32.35
CA MET A 405 -13.37 2.01 33.05
C MET A 405 -13.74 3.46 32.76
N LEU A 406 -14.93 3.66 32.20
CA LEU A 406 -15.57 4.97 32.15
C LEU A 406 -16.73 4.96 33.16
N THR A 407 -16.78 5.95 34.03
CA THR A 407 -17.95 6.22 34.87
C THR A 407 -18.49 7.61 34.63
N TRP A 408 -19.80 7.77 34.80
CA TRP A 408 -20.42 9.09 34.76
C TRP A 408 -21.56 9.24 35.77
N LYS A 409 -21.82 10.49 36.15
CA LYS A 409 -22.97 10.87 36.97
C LYS A 409 -23.40 12.29 36.65
N GLU A 410 -24.70 12.49 36.57
CA GLU A 410 -25.30 13.81 36.42
C GLU A 410 -25.11 14.65 37.69
N THR A 411 -24.61 15.87 37.52
CA THR A 411 -24.39 16.87 38.58
C THR A 411 -24.92 18.23 38.14
N GLY A 412 -26.23 18.45 38.31
CA GLY A 412 -26.88 19.68 37.85
C GLY A 412 -26.87 19.81 36.33
N ASP A 413 -26.28 20.88 35.80
CA ASP A 413 -26.15 21.12 34.35
C ASP A 413 -24.94 20.43 33.70
N ASP A 414 -24.15 19.71 34.51
CA ASP A 414 -22.92 19.04 34.09
C ASP A 414 -23.04 17.53 34.27
N ILE A 415 -22.26 16.78 33.50
CA ILE A 415 -22.00 15.36 33.72
C ILE A 415 -20.57 15.22 34.23
N LEU A 416 -20.38 14.62 35.40
CA LEU A 416 -19.08 14.26 35.93
C LEU A 416 -18.62 12.96 35.30
N PHE A 417 -17.56 12.99 34.51
CA PHE A 417 -16.92 11.83 33.91
C PHE A 417 -15.65 11.44 34.66
N SER A 418 -15.40 10.14 34.77
CA SER A 418 -14.11 9.59 35.19
C SER A 418 -13.71 8.46 34.24
N LEU A 419 -12.65 8.68 33.46
CA LEU A 419 -12.07 7.72 32.53
C LEU A 419 -10.74 7.22 33.08
N THR A 420 -10.60 5.91 33.23
CA THR A 420 -9.37 5.27 33.69
C THR A 420 -9.01 4.11 32.77
N CYS A 421 -7.74 3.98 32.37
CA CYS A 421 -7.31 2.94 31.44
C CYS A 421 -5.83 2.58 31.62
N LYS A 422 -5.46 1.34 31.29
CA LYS A 422 -4.09 0.83 31.43
C LYS A 422 -3.23 1.16 30.22
N ARG A 423 -2.47 2.25 30.24
CA ARG A 423 -1.62 2.61 29.10
C ARG A 423 -0.23 3.07 29.56
N PRO A 424 0.81 2.79 28.75
CA PRO A 424 2.16 3.30 29.02
C PRO A 424 2.21 4.83 28.91
N GLN A 425 3.33 5.43 29.31
CA GLN A 425 3.59 6.85 29.05
C GLN A 425 3.52 7.15 27.54
N ASN A 426 3.11 8.37 27.18
CA ASN A 426 2.93 8.79 25.78
C ASN A 426 1.87 7.96 25.04
N ALA A 427 0.72 7.76 25.68
CA ALA A 427 -0.43 7.07 25.12
C ALA A 427 -1.72 7.82 25.47
N TYR A 428 -2.82 7.45 24.82
CA TYR A 428 -4.12 8.02 25.10
C TYR A 428 -5.21 6.97 25.26
N CYS A 429 -6.28 7.42 25.89
CA CYS A 429 -7.58 6.77 25.92
C CYS A 429 -8.65 7.79 25.55
N ALA A 430 -9.57 7.43 24.69
CA ALA A 430 -10.58 8.34 24.18
C ALA A 430 -11.94 7.65 24.15
N ILE A 431 -12.98 8.46 24.42
CA ILE A 431 -14.37 8.06 24.29
C ILE A 431 -15.01 8.86 23.18
N GLY A 432 -15.48 8.17 22.16
CA GLY A 432 -16.33 8.74 21.11
C GLY A 432 -17.80 8.60 21.45
N LEU A 433 -18.55 9.68 21.27
CA LEU A 433 -20.00 9.74 21.33
C LEU A 433 -20.52 9.69 19.90
N SER A 434 -21.18 8.59 19.54
CA SER A 434 -21.69 8.36 18.20
C SER A 434 -23.20 8.21 18.17
N LYS A 435 -23.81 8.62 17.05
CA LYS A 435 -25.25 8.41 16.79
C LYS A 435 -25.54 7.04 16.18
N ASP A 436 -24.50 6.29 15.81
CA ASP A 436 -24.64 4.93 15.29
C ASP A 436 -23.54 4.00 15.83
N ASN A 437 -23.37 2.83 15.23
CA ASN A 437 -22.38 1.83 15.66
C ASN A 437 -21.20 1.79 14.69
N LYS A 438 -20.85 2.91 14.05
CA LYS A 438 -19.71 3.08 13.16
C LYS A 438 -18.92 4.31 13.60
N MET A 439 -17.59 4.15 13.68
CA MET A 439 -16.71 5.30 13.84
C MET A 439 -16.83 6.20 12.62
N GLY A 440 -17.27 7.43 12.84
CA GLY A 440 -17.65 8.40 11.83
C GLY A 440 -17.62 9.81 12.40
N ASP A 441 -18.71 10.53 12.20
CA ASP A 441 -18.85 11.92 12.61
C ASP A 441 -19.18 12.03 14.10
N ASP A 442 -18.17 11.83 14.94
CA ASP A 442 -18.32 11.58 16.38
C ASP A 442 -17.68 12.69 17.24
N SER A 443 -18.36 13.09 18.32
CA SER A 443 -17.77 13.95 19.35
C SER A 443 -16.89 13.10 20.26
N VAL A 444 -15.64 13.51 20.48
CA VAL A 444 -14.66 12.74 21.24
C VAL A 444 -14.17 13.53 22.45
N PHE A 445 -14.02 12.87 23.58
CA PHE A 445 -13.18 13.37 24.66
C PHE A 445 -12.03 12.40 24.89
N GLU A 446 -10.83 12.96 25.03
CA GLU A 446 -9.59 12.22 25.03
C GLU A 446 -8.73 12.56 26.25
N CYS A 447 -8.07 11.54 26.76
CA CYS A 447 -7.14 11.56 27.87
C CYS A 447 -5.77 11.18 27.35
N VAL A 448 -4.86 12.15 27.29
CA VAL A 448 -3.58 11.99 26.62
C VAL A 448 -2.45 12.15 27.62
N ALA A 449 -1.73 11.08 27.90
CA ALA A 449 -0.49 11.14 28.66
C ALA A 449 0.64 11.66 27.78
N ASN A 450 1.36 12.67 28.25
CA ASN A 450 2.57 13.23 27.65
C ASN A 450 3.63 13.33 28.76
N GLY A 451 4.49 12.31 28.85
CA GLY A 451 5.30 12.07 30.05
C GLY A 451 4.42 11.82 31.29
N ASP A 452 4.68 12.57 32.37
CA ASP A 452 3.92 12.50 33.62
C ASP A 452 2.65 13.35 33.63
N GLN A 453 2.49 14.23 32.64
CA GLN A 453 1.33 15.12 32.52
C GLN A 453 0.25 14.45 31.67
N VAL A 454 -1.00 14.52 32.12
CA VAL A 454 -2.16 14.04 31.36
C VAL A 454 -3.01 15.24 30.96
N ILE A 455 -3.37 15.30 29.68
CA ILE A 455 -4.17 16.36 29.10
C ILE A 455 -5.51 15.78 28.70
N VAL A 456 -6.59 16.30 29.28
CA VAL A 456 -7.95 16.06 28.79
C VAL A 456 -8.19 16.98 27.61
N SER A 457 -8.88 16.57 26.56
CA SER A 457 -9.29 17.47 25.47
C SER A 457 -10.59 17.01 24.85
N LEU A 458 -11.31 17.94 24.22
CA LEU A 458 -12.39 17.65 23.30
C LEU A 458 -11.87 17.69 21.87
N SER A 459 -12.23 16.67 21.12
CA SER A 459 -11.91 16.51 19.71
C SER A 459 -13.15 16.04 18.95
N TYR A 460 -13.06 16.02 17.64
CA TYR A 460 -14.12 15.62 16.74
C TYR A 460 -13.56 14.76 15.63
N ASN A 461 -14.26 13.67 15.33
CA ASN A 461 -13.95 12.84 14.19
C ASN A 461 -14.76 13.32 12.98
N ASP A 462 -14.08 13.54 11.85
CA ASP A 462 -14.68 13.66 10.52
C ASP A 462 -14.35 12.37 9.78
N GLY A 463 -15.34 11.48 9.69
CA GLY A 463 -15.15 10.08 9.29
C GLY A 463 -14.17 9.31 10.20
N ARG A 464 -12.90 9.18 9.79
CA ARG A 464 -11.86 8.46 10.56
C ARG A 464 -10.68 9.35 10.95
N SER A 465 -10.77 10.64 10.68
CA SER A 465 -9.75 11.62 11.00
C SER A 465 -10.19 12.38 12.25
N ASN A 466 -9.34 12.42 13.27
CA ASN A 466 -9.61 13.15 14.49
C ASN A 466 -8.93 14.53 14.47
N SER A 467 -9.62 15.55 14.94
CA SER A 467 -9.07 16.89 15.15
C SER A 467 -9.58 17.49 16.46
N ARG A 468 -8.70 18.14 17.23
CA ARG A 468 -9.11 18.86 18.44
C ARG A 468 -9.99 20.06 18.09
N LEU A 469 -10.93 20.36 18.98
CA LEU A 469 -11.69 21.60 18.88
C LEU A 469 -10.76 22.81 19.01
N GLU A 470 -11.14 23.95 18.41
CA GLU A 470 -10.40 25.22 18.55
C GLU A 470 -10.17 25.60 20.01
N GLN A 471 -11.11 25.22 20.88
CA GLN A 471 -11.00 25.30 22.34
C GLN A 471 -11.10 23.88 22.93
N PRO A 472 -9.97 23.19 23.17
CA PRO A 472 -9.97 21.79 23.62
C PRO A 472 -10.60 21.56 24.99
N GLN A 473 -10.70 22.60 25.84
CA GLN A 473 -11.35 22.54 27.16
C GLN A 473 -12.76 23.14 27.17
N PHE A 474 -13.35 23.44 26.01
CA PHE A 474 -14.62 24.15 25.94
C PHE A 474 -15.73 23.37 26.65
N GLY A 475 -16.34 23.97 27.67
CA GLY A 475 -17.38 23.32 28.48
C GLY A 475 -16.86 22.25 29.45
N LEU A 476 -15.55 22.15 29.67
CA LEU A 476 -14.94 21.30 30.70
C LEU A 476 -14.58 22.11 31.95
N THR A 477 -14.87 21.56 33.13
CA THR A 477 -14.49 22.12 34.44
C THR A 477 -14.04 21.01 35.40
N ASP A 478 -13.45 21.39 36.54
CA ASP A 478 -13.01 20.46 37.60
C ASP A 478 -12.10 19.31 37.09
N VAL A 479 -11.22 19.62 36.14
CA VAL A 479 -10.31 18.65 35.51
C VAL A 479 -9.24 18.21 36.50
N THR A 480 -9.21 16.90 36.80
CA THR A 480 -8.22 16.22 37.63
C THR A 480 -7.63 15.07 36.83
N THR A 481 -6.31 14.93 36.80
CA THR A 481 -5.65 13.93 35.98
C THR A 481 -4.46 13.27 36.67
N SER A 482 -4.19 12.00 36.37
CA SER A 482 -2.99 11.30 36.84
C SER A 482 -2.50 10.28 35.82
N SER A 483 -1.18 10.14 35.70
CA SER A 483 -0.52 9.01 35.02
C SER A 483 0.43 8.36 36.03
N LYS A 484 0.05 7.21 36.59
CA LYS A 484 0.86 6.46 37.57
C LYS A 484 0.75 4.97 37.30
N ASP A 485 1.85 4.24 37.44
CA ASP A 485 1.90 2.78 37.34
C ASP A 485 1.26 2.20 36.06
N GLY A 486 1.44 2.90 34.93
CA GLY A 486 0.86 2.51 33.64
C GLY A 486 -0.67 2.67 33.57
N VAL A 487 -1.26 3.50 34.43
CA VAL A 487 -2.69 3.83 34.43
C VAL A 487 -2.88 5.32 34.21
N ILE A 488 -3.60 5.67 33.15
CA ILE A 488 -4.06 7.03 32.87
C ILE A 488 -5.44 7.18 33.52
N SER A 489 -5.63 8.22 34.34
CA SER A 489 -6.92 8.59 34.90
C SER A 489 -7.21 10.05 34.64
N CYS A 490 -8.41 10.33 34.15
CA CYS A 490 -8.95 11.68 34.01
C CYS A 490 -10.33 11.74 34.63
N THR A 491 -10.56 12.78 35.42
CA THR A 491 -11.87 13.09 35.97
C THR A 491 -12.18 14.54 35.64
N PHE A 492 -13.34 14.83 35.08
CA PHE A 492 -13.73 16.18 34.68
C PHE A 492 -15.25 16.30 34.62
N LYS A 493 -15.76 17.51 34.81
CA LYS A 493 -17.16 17.85 34.51
C LYS A 493 -17.28 18.37 33.09
N ARG A 494 -18.29 17.92 32.36
CA ARG A 494 -18.63 18.40 31.02
C ARG A 494 -20.05 18.95 31.03
N LYS A 495 -20.23 20.17 30.51
CA LYS A 495 -21.54 20.78 30.29
C LYS A 495 -22.40 19.92 29.35
N LYS A 496 -23.68 19.72 29.68
CA LYS A 496 -24.60 18.94 28.83
C LYS A 496 -24.84 19.59 27.48
N VAL A 497 -24.99 20.91 27.47
CA VAL A 497 -25.22 21.74 26.29
C VAL A 497 -24.08 22.73 26.17
N ALA A 498 -23.69 23.08 24.94
CA ALA A 498 -22.64 24.05 24.68
C ALA A 498 -22.90 25.38 25.44
N PRO A 499 -21.91 25.91 26.20
CA PRO A 499 -22.04 27.20 26.88
C PRO A 499 -22.37 28.35 25.91
N SER A 500 -23.32 29.20 26.28
CA SER A 500 -23.65 30.42 25.51
C SER A 500 -22.52 31.45 25.67
N ASN A 501 -21.88 31.84 24.57
CA ASN A 501 -20.89 32.91 24.58
C ASN A 501 -21.57 34.26 24.90
N THR A 502 -21.48 34.72 26.14
CA THR A 502 -21.79 36.08 26.55
C THR A 502 -20.77 37.05 25.93
N GLY A 503 -21.10 37.66 24.79
CA GLY A 503 -20.42 38.89 24.35
C GLY A 503 -20.28 39.17 22.85
N ARG A 504 -20.58 38.23 21.94
CA ARG A 504 -20.60 38.55 20.50
C ARG A 504 -21.86 38.00 19.84
N LYS A 505 -22.78 38.91 19.50
CA LYS A 505 -23.85 38.65 18.53
C LYS A 505 -23.20 38.33 17.16
N LYS A 506 -22.87 37.06 16.93
CA LYS A 506 -22.83 36.46 15.60
C LYS A 506 -24.00 35.48 15.52
N ARG A 507 -24.66 35.52 14.36
CA ARG A 507 -25.89 34.84 13.97
C ARG A 507 -26.15 33.53 14.72
N ALA A 508 -27.31 33.44 15.37
CA ALA A 508 -27.81 32.22 15.97
C ALA A 508 -28.15 31.21 14.88
N ALA A 509 -27.36 30.13 14.80
CA ALA A 509 -27.79 28.75 14.67
C ALA A 509 -26.52 27.89 14.78
N GLU A 510 -26.51 27.00 15.77
CA GLU A 510 -25.45 26.03 16.08
C GLU A 510 -24.20 26.62 16.77
N GLY A 511 -23.85 26.05 17.93
CA GLY A 511 -22.48 26.13 18.44
C GLY A 511 -21.52 25.46 17.45
N PRO A 512 -20.25 25.19 17.79
CA PRO A 512 -19.49 24.27 16.96
C PRO A 512 -20.31 22.98 16.85
N THR A 513 -20.71 22.59 15.62
CA THR A 513 -21.54 21.40 15.29
C THR A 513 -20.98 20.08 15.83
N THR A 514 -19.80 20.16 16.43
CA THR A 514 -18.97 19.11 16.99
C THR A 514 -19.12 18.93 18.51
N PHE A 515 -19.83 19.83 19.23
CA PHE A 515 -20.12 19.67 20.66
C PHE A 515 -21.50 19.02 20.87
N PHE A 516 -21.52 17.72 21.18
CA PHE A 516 -22.78 16.97 21.26
C PHE A 516 -23.56 17.24 22.54
N ASN A 517 -24.89 17.35 22.42
CA ASN A 517 -25.82 17.58 23.53
C ASN A 517 -26.01 16.29 24.34
N LEU A 518 -25.54 16.24 25.58
CA LEU A 518 -25.63 15.04 26.44
C LEU A 518 -27.04 14.73 26.97
N ASN A 519 -28.06 15.51 26.60
CA ASN A 519 -29.47 15.14 26.82
C ASN A 519 -29.99 14.16 25.75
N GLU A 520 -29.16 13.83 24.75
CA GLU A 520 -29.42 12.78 23.76
C GLU A 520 -28.64 11.52 24.12
N ASP A 521 -29.11 10.37 23.62
CA ASP A 521 -28.49 9.07 23.86
C ASP A 521 -27.44 8.77 22.77
N PHE A 522 -26.31 8.20 23.17
CA PHE A 522 -25.20 7.91 22.25
C PHE A 522 -24.64 6.52 22.40
N THR A 523 -24.21 5.91 21.30
CA THR A 523 -23.32 4.75 21.33
C THR A 523 -21.93 5.21 21.74
N LEU A 524 -21.33 4.52 22.72
CA LEU A 524 -19.99 4.84 23.22
C LEU A 524 -18.93 4.01 22.51
N PHE A 525 -17.86 4.67 22.09
CA PHE A 525 -16.68 4.06 21.50
C PHE A 525 -15.50 4.26 22.42
N TYR A 526 -14.86 3.17 22.86
CA TYR A 526 -13.57 3.26 23.54
C TYR A 526 -12.44 2.96 22.55
N ALA A 527 -11.57 3.95 22.36
CA ALA A 527 -10.38 3.85 21.52
C ALA A 527 -9.13 4.23 22.32
N TYR A 528 -8.00 3.65 21.95
CA TYR A 528 -6.72 3.93 22.59
C TYR A 528 -5.57 3.74 21.61
N GLY A 529 -4.47 4.43 21.86
CA GLY A 529 -3.28 4.34 21.04
C GLY A 529 -2.12 5.11 21.64
N SER A 530 -1.03 5.19 20.88
CA SER A 530 0.10 6.04 21.24
C SER A 530 -0.28 7.52 21.09
N ALA A 531 0.37 8.36 21.88
CA ALA A 531 0.26 9.81 21.81
C ALA A 531 1.63 10.41 21.48
N SER A 532 1.65 11.52 20.74
CA SER A 532 2.87 12.26 20.42
C SER A 532 2.67 13.74 20.71
N SER A 533 3.57 14.33 21.50
CA SER A 533 3.48 15.76 21.91
C SER A 533 2.11 16.16 22.45
N GLY A 534 1.46 15.24 23.17
CA GLY A 534 0.14 15.46 23.73
C GLY A 534 -1.01 15.43 22.71
N PHE A 535 -0.83 14.88 21.50
CA PHE A 535 -1.88 14.64 20.50
C PHE A 535 -2.08 13.13 20.25
N LEU A 536 -3.27 12.76 19.75
CA LEU A 536 -3.63 11.38 19.43
C LEU A 536 -2.94 10.93 18.15
N MET A 537 -2.41 9.71 18.18
CA MET A 537 -1.98 9.00 16.98
C MET A 537 -3.06 8.00 16.53
N LYS A 538 -3.00 7.58 15.27
CA LYS A 538 -3.93 6.57 14.74
C LYS A 538 -3.82 5.28 15.56
N HIS A 539 -4.95 4.79 16.08
CA HIS A 539 -5.00 3.49 16.74
C HIS A 539 -5.10 2.36 15.69
N SER A 540 -4.42 1.23 15.95
CA SER A 540 -4.42 0.04 15.08
C SER A 540 -5.50 -0.99 15.48
N VAL A 541 -6.07 -0.85 16.68
CA VAL A 541 -7.09 -1.75 17.22
C VAL A 541 -8.49 -1.22 16.90
N THR A 542 -9.43 -2.11 16.57
CA THR A 542 -10.83 -1.70 16.39
C THR A 542 -11.40 -1.25 17.74
N PRO A 543 -12.04 -0.06 17.82
CA PRO A 543 -12.60 0.43 19.07
C PRO A 543 -13.62 -0.54 19.67
N LEU A 544 -13.70 -0.58 21.00
CA LEU A 544 -14.78 -1.26 21.68
C LEU A 544 -16.05 -0.40 21.58
N VAL A 545 -17.18 -1.02 21.25
CA VAL A 545 -18.46 -0.32 21.08
C VAL A 545 -19.41 -0.75 22.18
N SER A 546 -20.17 0.18 22.75
CA SER A 546 -21.18 -0.14 23.75
C SER A 546 -22.30 -1.03 23.18
N ASP A 547 -22.78 -1.96 24.00
CA ASP A 547 -23.86 -2.87 23.60
C ASP A 547 -25.24 -2.20 23.59
N GLN A 548 -25.35 -1.10 24.32
CA GLN A 548 -26.53 -0.28 24.48
C GLN A 548 -26.14 1.20 24.32
N VAL A 549 -27.11 2.03 23.96
CA VAL A 549 -26.92 3.48 23.95
C VAL A 549 -26.80 3.98 25.38
N ALA A 550 -25.89 4.92 25.62
CA ALA A 550 -25.71 5.57 26.91
C ALA A 550 -26.66 6.75 27.02
N ASP A 551 -27.52 6.69 28.03
CA ASP A 551 -28.28 7.83 28.56
C ASP A 551 -27.49 8.37 29.76
N PHE A 552 -27.12 9.65 29.67
CA PHE A 552 -26.25 10.32 30.64
C PHE A 552 -27.00 10.83 31.89
N GLN A 553 -28.32 10.73 31.91
CA GLN A 553 -29.19 11.08 33.04
C GLN A 553 -29.62 9.85 33.84
N ALA A 554 -29.67 8.67 33.23
CA ALA A 554 -30.01 7.43 33.91
C ALA A 554 -28.79 6.73 34.55
N ILE A 555 -29.06 5.93 35.61
CA ILE A 555 -28.08 5.02 36.21
C ILE A 555 -28.06 3.72 35.40
N GLN A 556 -26.92 3.42 34.78
CA GLN A 556 -26.78 2.30 33.84
C GLN A 556 -25.42 1.61 33.97
N GLU A 557 -25.41 0.31 33.74
CA GLU A 557 -24.19 -0.46 33.58
C GLU A 557 -24.14 -1.02 32.16
N ILE A 558 -23.20 -0.49 31.38
CA ILE A 558 -23.09 -0.78 29.96
C ILE A 558 -21.83 -1.61 29.75
N GLY A 559 -22.01 -2.84 29.25
CA GLY A 559 -20.91 -3.61 28.69
C GLY A 559 -20.51 -3.07 27.32
N GLY A 560 -19.23 -3.20 26.98
CA GLY A 560 -18.80 -3.17 25.60
C GLY A 560 -18.52 -4.59 25.14
N THR A 561 -19.28 -5.07 24.18
CA THR A 561 -18.87 -6.24 23.41
C THR A 561 -18.05 -5.75 22.24
N SER A 562 -17.00 -6.49 21.85
CA SER A 562 -16.50 -6.41 20.47
C SER A 562 -17.56 -7.03 19.55
N THR A 563 -18.73 -6.38 19.48
CA THR A 563 -19.89 -6.91 18.79
C THR A 563 -19.55 -6.96 17.30
N LYS A 564 -19.68 -8.18 16.75
CA LYS A 564 -19.79 -8.53 15.32
C LYS A 564 -18.54 -9.03 14.57
N ILE A 565 -17.51 -9.54 15.24
CA ILE A 565 -16.56 -10.46 14.56
C ILE A 565 -17.24 -11.80 14.25
N THR A 566 -18.17 -12.26 15.10
CA THR A 566 -18.87 -13.54 14.93
C THR A 566 -19.61 -13.65 13.60
N LEU A 567 -20.30 -12.59 13.14
CA LEU A 567 -21.02 -12.63 11.85
C LEU A 567 -20.05 -12.70 10.67
N ILE A 568 -18.91 -12.01 10.73
CA ILE A 568 -17.85 -12.09 9.72
C ILE A 568 -17.25 -13.51 9.70
N LYS A 569 -17.00 -14.11 10.87
CA LYS A 569 -16.51 -15.48 11.00
C LYS A 569 -17.51 -16.49 10.45
N VAL A 570 -18.80 -16.37 10.78
CA VAL A 570 -19.87 -17.22 10.24
C VAL A 570 -19.93 -17.10 8.72
N HIS A 571 -19.85 -15.87 8.18
CA HIS A 571 -19.79 -15.66 6.74
C HIS A 571 -18.61 -16.43 6.10
N GLY A 572 -17.41 -16.26 6.64
CA GLY A 572 -16.20 -16.94 6.16
C GLY A 572 -16.31 -18.47 6.22
N ILE A 573 -16.77 -19.03 7.34
CA ILE A 573 -16.93 -20.48 7.54
C ILE A 573 -17.93 -21.06 6.53
N LEU A 574 -19.07 -20.41 6.33
CA LEU A 574 -20.06 -20.84 5.34
C LEU A 574 -19.48 -20.83 3.92
N MET A 575 -18.67 -19.83 3.57
CA MET A 575 -18.03 -19.74 2.25
C MET A 575 -16.98 -20.84 2.04
N VAL A 576 -16.21 -21.20 3.08
CA VAL A 576 -15.24 -22.31 3.01
C VAL A 576 -15.96 -23.65 2.81
N ILE A 577 -17.03 -23.92 3.58
CA ILE A 577 -17.83 -25.15 3.43
C ILE A 577 -18.45 -25.23 2.03
N ALA A 578 -19.02 -24.13 1.55
CA ALA A 578 -19.63 -24.08 0.22
C ALA A 578 -18.59 -24.32 -0.89
N TRP A 579 -17.52 -23.54 -0.92
CA TRP A 579 -16.65 -23.47 -2.11
C TRP A 579 -15.43 -24.37 -2.05
N MET A 580 -14.80 -24.52 -0.88
CA MET A 580 -13.63 -25.41 -0.75
C MET A 580 -14.06 -26.88 -0.68
N LEU A 581 -15.11 -27.20 0.08
CA LEU A 581 -15.56 -28.58 0.26
C LEU A 581 -16.60 -29.00 -0.79
N LEU A 582 -17.82 -28.44 -0.74
CA LEU A 582 -18.96 -28.95 -1.50
C LEU A 582 -18.85 -28.69 -3.00
N ALA A 583 -18.43 -27.48 -3.41
CA ALA A 583 -18.30 -27.13 -4.82
C ALA A 583 -17.19 -27.96 -5.49
N SER A 584 -16.02 -28.06 -4.86
CA SER A 584 -14.92 -28.90 -5.33
C SER A 584 -15.36 -30.36 -5.50
N PHE A 585 -15.98 -30.96 -4.47
CA PHE A 585 -16.42 -32.34 -4.55
C PHE A 585 -17.48 -32.57 -5.63
N GLY A 586 -18.46 -31.67 -5.73
CA GLY A 586 -19.54 -31.78 -6.71
C GLY A 586 -19.10 -31.57 -8.16
N ILE A 587 -18.15 -30.67 -8.44
CA ILE A 587 -17.60 -30.44 -9.78
C ILE A 587 -16.76 -31.65 -10.23
N PHE A 588 -15.86 -32.13 -9.37
CA PHE A 588 -15.01 -33.29 -9.71
C PHE A 588 -15.86 -34.54 -9.93
N SER A 589 -16.86 -34.80 -9.06
CA SER A 589 -17.83 -35.90 -9.21
C SER A 589 -18.52 -35.89 -10.58
N ALA A 590 -18.96 -34.72 -11.04
CA ALA A 590 -19.60 -34.58 -12.34
C ALA A 590 -18.62 -34.63 -13.51
N ARG A 591 -17.35 -34.28 -13.35
CA ARG A 591 -16.37 -34.22 -14.45
C ARG A 591 -15.70 -35.57 -14.74
N PHE A 592 -15.25 -36.30 -13.72
CA PHE A 592 -14.37 -37.46 -13.90
C PHE A 592 -14.98 -38.81 -13.53
N TYR A 593 -16.08 -38.80 -12.75
CA TYR A 593 -16.63 -40.00 -12.11
C TYR A 593 -18.01 -40.43 -12.63
N LYS A 594 -18.41 -39.99 -13.83
CA LYS A 594 -19.70 -40.40 -14.44
C LYS A 594 -19.78 -41.93 -14.66
N ASP A 595 -18.67 -42.54 -15.08
CA ASP A 595 -18.61 -43.94 -15.56
C ASP A 595 -18.20 -44.95 -14.48
N VAL A 596 -18.09 -44.49 -13.23
CA VAL A 596 -17.56 -45.27 -12.09
C VAL A 596 -18.67 -46.05 -11.37
N TRP A 597 -19.90 -45.60 -11.55
CA TRP A 597 -21.06 -46.17 -10.87
C TRP A 597 -21.58 -47.42 -11.61
N PRO A 598 -21.93 -48.51 -10.90
CA PRO A 598 -22.49 -49.71 -11.51
C PRO A 598 -23.76 -49.41 -12.33
N GLU A 599 -23.89 -50.04 -13.50
CA GLU A 599 -25.11 -49.98 -14.32
C GLU A 599 -26.25 -50.72 -13.58
N GLY A 600 -27.48 -50.20 -13.63
CA GLY A 600 -28.66 -50.80 -12.99
C GLY A 600 -28.99 -50.33 -11.57
N PHE A 601 -28.16 -49.48 -10.95
CA PHE A 601 -28.45 -48.88 -9.64
C PHE A 601 -28.68 -47.37 -9.74
N GLU A 602 -29.91 -47.00 -10.09
CA GLU A 602 -30.36 -45.62 -10.13
C GLU A 602 -30.90 -45.18 -8.76
N TRP A 603 -30.63 -43.93 -8.37
CA TRP A 603 -31.29 -43.32 -7.21
C TRP A 603 -32.43 -42.46 -7.74
N CYS A 604 -33.67 -42.81 -7.42
CA CYS A 604 -34.86 -42.10 -7.90
C CYS A 604 -34.89 -41.95 -9.44
N SER A 605 -34.58 -43.03 -10.17
CA SER A 605 -34.53 -43.05 -11.65
C SER A 605 -33.55 -42.04 -12.28
N GLN A 606 -32.49 -41.68 -11.55
CA GLN A 606 -31.41 -40.78 -12.00
C GLN A 606 -30.04 -41.41 -11.77
N LYS A 607 -29.07 -41.03 -12.61
CA LYS A 607 -27.66 -41.46 -12.49
C LYS A 607 -27.05 -40.94 -11.18
N ARG A 608 -26.31 -41.77 -10.45
CA ARG A 608 -25.74 -41.44 -9.13
C ARG A 608 -24.89 -40.16 -9.12
N TRP A 609 -23.97 -40.00 -10.08
CA TRP A 609 -23.15 -38.79 -10.21
C TRP A 609 -23.99 -37.51 -10.31
N PHE A 610 -25.17 -37.60 -10.95
CA PHE A 610 -26.07 -36.47 -11.16
C PHE A 610 -26.79 -36.11 -9.87
N VAL A 611 -27.19 -37.11 -9.07
CA VAL A 611 -27.79 -36.88 -7.75
C VAL A 611 -26.77 -36.24 -6.80
N ILE A 612 -25.55 -36.76 -6.74
CA ILE A 612 -24.46 -36.21 -5.91
C ILE A 612 -24.14 -34.77 -6.32
N HIS A 613 -23.91 -34.55 -7.62
CA HIS A 613 -23.63 -33.20 -8.13
C HIS A 613 -24.74 -32.22 -7.81
N ARG A 614 -26.01 -32.59 -8.06
CA ARG A 614 -27.16 -31.74 -7.78
C ARG A 614 -27.28 -31.43 -6.29
N ALA A 615 -27.13 -32.43 -5.42
CA ALA A 615 -27.19 -32.23 -3.97
C ALA A 615 -26.10 -31.26 -3.51
N CYS A 616 -24.86 -31.46 -3.93
CA CYS A 616 -23.76 -30.55 -3.60
C CYS A 616 -24.02 -29.13 -4.11
N MET A 617 -24.40 -28.95 -5.38
CA MET A 617 -24.58 -27.61 -5.97
C MET A 617 -25.78 -26.86 -5.38
N VAL A 618 -26.86 -27.55 -5.03
CA VAL A 618 -28.00 -26.93 -4.32
C VAL A 618 -27.57 -26.46 -2.93
N THR A 619 -26.82 -27.28 -2.19
CA THR A 619 -26.30 -26.86 -0.88
C THR A 619 -25.32 -25.69 -0.99
N VAL A 620 -24.44 -25.69 -2.00
CA VAL A 620 -23.54 -24.54 -2.29
C VAL A 620 -24.34 -23.28 -2.52
N PHE A 621 -25.41 -23.34 -3.32
CA PHE A 621 -26.28 -22.20 -3.58
C PHE A 621 -26.91 -21.67 -2.29
N LEU A 622 -27.49 -22.54 -1.46
CA LEU A 622 -28.15 -22.15 -0.21
C LEU A 622 -27.17 -21.55 0.81
N LEU A 623 -26.00 -22.17 0.99
CA LEU A 623 -24.97 -21.66 1.91
C LEU A 623 -24.39 -20.33 1.43
N THR A 624 -24.15 -20.18 0.13
CA THR A 624 -23.67 -18.92 -0.45
C THR A 624 -24.70 -17.82 -0.29
N ALA A 625 -25.99 -18.10 -0.54
CA ALA A 625 -27.08 -17.15 -0.34
C ALA A 625 -27.22 -16.73 1.14
N ALA A 626 -27.22 -17.69 2.06
CA ALA A 626 -27.29 -17.41 3.49
C ALA A 626 -26.09 -16.56 3.96
N SER A 627 -24.88 -16.94 3.54
CA SER A 627 -23.65 -16.21 3.90
C SER A 627 -23.61 -14.80 3.31
N PHE A 628 -24.16 -14.60 2.11
CA PHE A 628 -24.33 -13.29 1.50
C PHE A 628 -25.32 -12.44 2.30
N VAL A 629 -26.46 -12.98 2.72
CA VAL A 629 -27.40 -12.26 3.60
C VAL A 629 -26.73 -11.88 4.93
N VAL A 630 -26.00 -12.81 5.56
CA VAL A 630 -25.29 -12.56 6.84
C VAL A 630 -24.35 -11.36 6.74
N ILE A 631 -23.54 -11.28 5.69
CA ILE A 631 -22.58 -10.17 5.55
C ILE A 631 -23.24 -8.84 5.22
N PHE A 632 -24.34 -8.83 4.45
CA PHE A 632 -25.09 -7.60 4.18
C PHE A 632 -25.84 -7.09 5.43
N VAL A 633 -26.36 -7.99 6.27
CA VAL A 633 -26.93 -7.63 7.58
C VAL A 633 -25.85 -7.03 8.49
N TYR A 634 -24.63 -7.54 8.43
CA TYR A 634 -23.50 -7.01 9.19
C TYR A 634 -23.09 -5.60 8.73
N VAL A 635 -22.80 -5.41 7.45
CA VAL A 635 -22.27 -4.15 6.90
C VAL A 635 -23.36 -3.07 6.77
N LYS A 636 -24.64 -3.48 6.62
CA LYS A 636 -25.80 -2.62 6.32
C LYS A 636 -25.58 -1.74 5.08
N GLY A 637 -24.87 -2.26 4.08
CA GLY A 637 -24.52 -1.51 2.86
C GLY A 637 -23.34 -2.14 2.11
N TYR A 638 -22.79 -1.41 1.15
CA TYR A 638 -21.59 -1.83 0.44
C TYR A 638 -20.35 -1.70 1.32
N ALA A 639 -19.50 -2.73 1.34
CA ALA A 639 -18.28 -2.74 2.14
C ALA A 639 -17.21 -1.83 1.55
N GLN A 640 -16.89 -0.74 2.26
CA GLN A 640 -15.77 0.15 1.93
C GLN A 640 -14.49 -0.40 2.57
N ILE A 641 -13.72 -1.18 1.79
CA ILE A 641 -12.48 -1.80 2.27
C ILE A 641 -11.30 -0.86 1.99
N THR A 642 -10.60 -0.45 3.04
CA THR A 642 -9.33 0.27 2.96
C THR A 642 -8.18 -0.74 2.94
N GLY A 643 -7.33 -0.70 1.92
CA GLY A 643 -6.23 -1.67 1.74
C GLY A 643 -5.72 -1.72 0.30
N SER A 644 -4.97 -2.77 0.00
CA SER A 644 -4.49 -3.10 -1.35
C SER A 644 -5.65 -3.30 -2.33
N ASN A 645 -5.37 -3.19 -3.63
CA ASN A 645 -6.37 -3.51 -4.67
C ASN A 645 -6.90 -4.95 -4.55
N PHE A 646 -6.08 -5.86 -4.03
CA PHE A 646 -6.45 -7.25 -3.78
C PHE A 646 -7.53 -7.38 -2.70
N GLU A 647 -7.41 -6.66 -1.59
CA GLU A 647 -8.41 -6.65 -0.50
C GLU A 647 -9.69 -5.92 -0.92
N LYS A 648 -9.54 -4.77 -1.62
CA LYS A 648 -10.66 -4.01 -2.19
C LYS A 648 -11.51 -4.83 -3.16
N SER A 649 -10.91 -5.85 -3.80
CA SER A 649 -11.61 -6.71 -4.75
C SER A 649 -12.57 -7.71 -4.11
N HIS A 650 -12.46 -8.02 -2.81
CA HIS A 650 -13.29 -9.03 -2.14
C HIS A 650 -14.82 -8.83 -2.35
N PRO A 651 -15.42 -7.68 -2.03
CA PRO A 651 -16.86 -7.47 -2.23
C PRO A 651 -17.24 -7.50 -3.72
N ILE A 652 -16.36 -7.05 -4.61
CA ILE A 652 -16.59 -7.04 -6.06
C ILE A 652 -16.64 -8.48 -6.59
N ILE A 653 -15.61 -9.28 -6.30
CA ILE A 653 -15.52 -10.68 -6.71
C ILE A 653 -16.65 -11.48 -6.05
N GLY A 654 -16.98 -11.22 -4.78
CA GLY A 654 -18.09 -11.86 -4.09
C GLY A 654 -19.46 -11.65 -4.77
N ILE A 655 -19.74 -10.44 -5.26
CA ILE A 655 -20.96 -10.14 -6.04
C ILE A 655 -20.94 -10.90 -7.38
N VAL A 656 -19.79 -10.95 -8.07
CA VAL A 656 -19.63 -11.71 -9.31
C VAL A 656 -19.87 -13.20 -9.07
N VAL A 657 -19.29 -13.77 -8.01
CA VAL A 657 -19.49 -15.17 -7.62
C VAL A 657 -20.97 -15.44 -7.34
N MET A 658 -21.66 -14.57 -6.59
CA MET A 658 -23.10 -14.71 -6.35
C MET A 658 -23.91 -14.71 -7.65
N ALA A 659 -23.62 -13.78 -8.58
CA ALA A 659 -24.30 -13.72 -9.87
C ALA A 659 -24.09 -15.00 -10.70
N LEU A 660 -22.86 -15.51 -10.79
CA LEU A 660 -22.56 -16.75 -11.49
C LEU A 660 -23.25 -17.96 -10.83
N THR A 661 -23.33 -17.97 -9.51
CA THR A 661 -24.00 -19.03 -8.72
C THR A 661 -25.52 -19.02 -8.90
N LEU A 662 -26.13 -17.88 -9.22
CA LEU A 662 -27.55 -17.76 -9.59
C LEU A 662 -27.80 -18.18 -11.04
N ILE A 663 -26.94 -17.75 -11.97
CA ILE A 663 -27.08 -18.04 -13.40
C ILE A 663 -26.97 -19.55 -13.66
N ASN A 664 -26.06 -20.25 -12.97
CA ASN A 664 -25.77 -21.65 -13.28
C ASN A 664 -26.95 -22.62 -13.03
N PRO A 665 -27.70 -22.53 -11.91
CA PRO A 665 -28.95 -23.27 -11.70
C PRO A 665 -30.07 -22.86 -12.66
N ILE A 666 -30.21 -21.57 -12.99
CA ILE A 666 -31.22 -21.10 -13.96
C ILE A 666 -30.98 -21.76 -15.32
N MET A 667 -29.74 -21.78 -15.81
CA MET A 667 -29.39 -22.50 -17.03
C MET A 667 -29.73 -24.00 -16.92
N ALA A 668 -29.48 -24.61 -15.75
CA ALA A 668 -29.78 -26.02 -15.52
C ALA A 668 -31.29 -26.35 -15.52
N LEU A 669 -32.17 -25.40 -15.19
CA LEU A 669 -33.62 -25.56 -15.33
C LEU A 669 -34.05 -25.68 -16.80
N PHE A 670 -33.38 -24.97 -17.71
CA PHE A 670 -33.63 -25.01 -19.15
C PHE A 670 -32.80 -26.09 -19.88
N ARG A 671 -32.30 -27.09 -19.15
CA ARG A 671 -31.45 -28.16 -19.70
C ARG A 671 -32.19 -28.96 -20.79
N PRO A 672 -31.69 -28.99 -22.04
CA PRO A 672 -32.33 -29.73 -23.13
C PRO A 672 -32.34 -31.25 -22.91
N HIS A 673 -33.35 -31.95 -23.46
CA HIS A 673 -33.45 -33.40 -23.41
C HIS A 673 -32.19 -34.07 -24.02
N PRO A 674 -31.70 -35.20 -23.47
CA PRO A 674 -30.67 -36.02 -24.12
C PRO A 674 -30.98 -36.26 -25.62
N GLY A 675 -29.98 -36.07 -26.49
CA GLY A 675 -30.09 -36.28 -27.95
C GLY A 675 -30.46 -35.04 -28.78
N THR A 676 -30.79 -33.91 -28.16
CA THR A 676 -31.19 -32.68 -28.89
C THR A 676 -29.99 -31.84 -29.37
N PRO A 677 -30.09 -31.11 -30.50
CA PRO A 677 -28.98 -30.33 -31.08
C PRO A 677 -28.41 -29.24 -30.16
N LYS A 678 -29.24 -28.67 -29.27
CA LYS A 678 -28.83 -27.61 -28.33
C LYS A 678 -28.10 -28.16 -27.09
N ARG A 679 -28.10 -29.48 -26.86
CA ARG A 679 -27.51 -30.10 -25.67
C ARG A 679 -26.00 -29.93 -25.55
N PRO A 680 -25.18 -30.01 -26.61
CA PRO A 680 -23.74 -29.75 -26.54
C PRO A 680 -23.43 -28.30 -26.13
N ILE A 681 -24.18 -27.32 -26.67
CA ILE A 681 -24.03 -25.90 -26.33
C ILE A 681 -24.30 -25.68 -24.84
N PHE A 682 -25.41 -26.22 -24.33
CA PHE A 682 -25.73 -26.20 -22.91
C PHE A 682 -24.59 -26.81 -22.07
N ASN A 683 -24.07 -27.98 -22.45
CA ASN A 683 -23.01 -28.64 -21.69
C ASN A 683 -21.75 -27.76 -21.60
N VAL A 684 -21.36 -27.08 -22.70
CA VAL A 684 -20.21 -26.17 -22.71
C VAL A 684 -20.48 -24.94 -21.84
N ALA A 685 -21.61 -24.25 -22.05
CA ALA A 685 -21.96 -23.05 -21.30
C ALA A 685 -22.07 -23.31 -19.79
N HIS A 686 -22.76 -24.38 -19.38
CA HIS A 686 -22.90 -24.78 -17.98
C HIS A 686 -21.56 -25.13 -17.34
N THR A 687 -20.67 -25.79 -18.08
CA THR A 687 -19.32 -26.11 -17.59
C THR A 687 -18.48 -24.83 -17.41
N LEU A 688 -18.51 -23.91 -18.38
CA LEU A 688 -17.74 -22.67 -18.33
C LEU A 688 -18.16 -21.79 -17.15
N VAL A 689 -19.47 -21.56 -16.98
CA VAL A 689 -19.99 -20.77 -15.86
C VAL A 689 -19.66 -21.42 -14.51
N GLY A 690 -19.80 -22.75 -14.40
CA GLY A 690 -19.46 -23.48 -13.18
C GLY A 690 -17.97 -23.39 -12.81
N VAL A 691 -17.08 -23.56 -13.78
CA VAL A 691 -15.62 -23.46 -13.55
C VAL A 691 -15.20 -22.01 -13.25
N ALA A 692 -15.77 -21.02 -13.94
CA ALA A 692 -15.52 -19.61 -13.66
C ALA A 692 -15.97 -19.22 -12.25
N ALA A 693 -17.16 -19.66 -11.83
CA ALA A 693 -17.65 -19.43 -10.47
C ALA A 693 -16.71 -20.02 -9.41
N HIS A 694 -16.24 -21.26 -9.63
CA HIS A 694 -15.30 -21.91 -8.72
C HIS A 694 -13.95 -21.19 -8.66
N ALA A 695 -13.36 -20.82 -9.80
CA ALA A 695 -12.11 -20.07 -9.84
C ALA A 695 -12.23 -18.72 -9.12
N CYS A 696 -13.27 -17.94 -9.41
CA CYS A 696 -13.53 -16.66 -8.74
C CYS A 696 -13.76 -16.84 -7.24
N SER A 697 -14.45 -17.89 -6.82
CA SER A 697 -14.68 -18.17 -5.39
C SER A 697 -13.39 -18.45 -4.62
N ILE A 698 -12.45 -19.18 -5.22
CA ILE A 698 -11.14 -19.46 -4.62
C ILE A 698 -10.37 -18.15 -4.47
N THR A 699 -10.27 -17.33 -5.52
CA THR A 699 -9.66 -16.00 -5.45
C THR A 699 -10.32 -15.13 -4.37
N ASN A 700 -11.64 -15.21 -4.24
CA ASN A 700 -12.38 -14.46 -3.24
C ASN A 700 -12.07 -14.89 -1.80
N ILE A 701 -11.82 -16.18 -1.56
CA ILE A 701 -11.40 -16.72 -0.25
C ILE A 701 -9.98 -16.26 0.10
N PHE A 702 -9.05 -16.25 -0.87
CA PHE A 702 -7.72 -15.69 -0.65
C PHE A 702 -7.79 -14.20 -0.29
N SER A 703 -8.62 -13.43 -0.99
CA SER A 703 -8.84 -12.02 -0.69
C SER A 703 -9.50 -11.83 0.69
N GLY A 704 -10.50 -12.65 1.03
CA GLY A 704 -11.19 -12.59 2.32
C GLY A 704 -10.30 -12.91 3.52
N THR A 705 -9.41 -13.90 3.40
CA THR A 705 -8.42 -14.23 4.47
C THR A 705 -7.33 -13.17 4.60
N ALA A 706 -7.08 -12.35 3.57
CA ALA A 706 -6.18 -11.21 3.65
C ALA A 706 -6.78 -10.01 4.43
N LEU A 707 -8.10 -9.92 4.57
CA LEU A 707 -8.74 -8.82 5.29
C LEU A 707 -8.39 -8.87 6.78
N ALA A 708 -8.03 -7.72 7.36
CA ALA A 708 -7.77 -7.58 8.79
C ALA A 708 -8.95 -8.04 9.68
N ALA A 709 -10.17 -7.90 9.17
CA ALA A 709 -11.39 -8.36 9.83
C ALA A 709 -11.50 -9.88 9.98
N SER A 710 -10.75 -10.66 9.18
CA SER A 710 -10.75 -12.13 9.24
C SER A 710 -9.95 -12.69 10.42
N ARG A 711 -8.95 -11.92 10.90
CA ARG A 711 -7.98 -12.31 11.93
C ARG A 711 -7.33 -13.68 11.68
N THR A 712 -7.21 -14.11 10.43
CA THR A 712 -6.59 -15.40 10.13
C THR A 712 -5.06 -15.29 10.15
N PRO A 713 -4.35 -16.24 10.80
CA PRO A 713 -2.90 -16.28 10.76
C PRO A 713 -2.32 -16.45 9.35
N GLY A 714 -1.09 -15.99 9.14
CA GLY A 714 -0.43 -16.03 7.83
C GLY A 714 -0.33 -17.43 7.20
N TYR A 715 -0.25 -18.49 8.02
CA TYR A 715 -0.16 -19.87 7.56
C TYR A 715 -1.43 -20.36 6.84
N VAL A 716 -2.59 -19.73 7.06
CA VAL A 716 -3.84 -20.10 6.38
C VAL A 716 -3.70 -19.97 4.86
N ARG A 717 -2.94 -18.98 4.37
CA ARG A 717 -2.64 -18.84 2.94
C ARG A 717 -1.82 -20.00 2.39
N ILE A 718 -0.94 -20.59 3.20
CA ILE A 718 -0.19 -21.80 2.82
C ILE A 718 -1.16 -22.97 2.63
N ILE A 719 -2.12 -23.14 3.55
CA ILE A 719 -3.17 -24.17 3.44
C ILE A 719 -3.99 -23.98 2.17
N LEU A 720 -4.34 -22.73 1.82
CA LEU A 720 -5.06 -22.42 0.57
C LEU A 720 -4.23 -22.76 -0.68
N TRP A 721 -2.92 -22.50 -0.69
CA TRP A 721 -2.04 -22.92 -1.79
C TRP A 721 -1.91 -24.43 -1.91
N VAL A 722 -1.81 -25.14 -0.78
CA VAL A 722 -1.82 -26.62 -0.75
C VAL A 722 -3.14 -27.15 -1.33
N TYR A 723 -4.27 -26.55 -0.97
CA TYR A 723 -5.58 -26.87 -1.54
C TYR A 723 -5.62 -26.68 -3.07
N VAL A 724 -5.14 -25.55 -3.58
CA VAL A 724 -5.07 -25.30 -5.04
C VAL A 724 -4.16 -26.32 -5.72
N GLY A 725 -2.98 -26.59 -5.15
CA GLY A 725 -2.05 -27.60 -5.65
C GLY A 725 -2.69 -28.99 -5.72
N TRP A 726 -3.43 -29.37 -4.68
CA TRP A 726 -4.15 -30.63 -4.63
C TRP A 726 -5.22 -30.75 -5.73
N LEU A 727 -6.01 -29.69 -5.97
CA LEU A 727 -6.98 -29.68 -7.07
C LEU A 727 -6.30 -29.89 -8.43
N CYS A 728 -5.17 -29.22 -8.66
CA CYS A 728 -4.39 -29.36 -9.90
C CYS A 728 -3.84 -30.79 -10.06
N VAL A 729 -3.30 -31.39 -8.99
CA VAL A 729 -2.80 -32.77 -9.00
C VAL A 729 -3.91 -33.76 -9.34
N VAL A 730 -5.08 -33.62 -8.72
CA VAL A 730 -6.21 -34.55 -8.95
C VAL A 730 -6.76 -34.39 -10.36
N ASP A 731 -6.88 -33.16 -10.87
CA ASP A 731 -7.26 -32.90 -12.26
C ASP A 731 -6.26 -33.55 -13.23
N LEU A 732 -4.96 -33.32 -13.03
CA LEU A 732 -3.88 -33.88 -13.84
C LEU A 732 -3.89 -35.42 -13.83
N VAL A 733 -3.95 -36.04 -12.65
CA VAL A 733 -4.01 -37.52 -12.49
C VAL A 733 -5.23 -38.09 -13.20
N CYS A 734 -6.40 -37.48 -13.02
CA CYS A 734 -7.62 -37.92 -13.69
C CYS A 734 -7.55 -37.75 -15.22
N HIS A 735 -6.89 -36.69 -15.70
CA HIS A 735 -6.69 -36.44 -17.13
C HIS A 735 -5.74 -37.46 -17.76
N ILE A 736 -4.57 -37.68 -17.15
CA ILE A 736 -3.56 -38.64 -17.61
C ILE A 736 -4.17 -40.04 -17.66
N TYR A 737 -4.82 -40.46 -16.58
CA TYR A 737 -5.45 -41.79 -16.51
C TYR A 737 -6.63 -41.92 -17.49
N GLY A 738 -7.34 -40.83 -17.77
CA GLY A 738 -8.37 -40.76 -18.81
C GLY A 738 -7.80 -40.92 -20.22
N CYS A 739 -6.68 -40.27 -20.52
CA CYS A 739 -5.96 -40.42 -21.80
C CYS A 739 -5.43 -41.83 -21.98
N TYR A 740 -4.75 -42.38 -20.97
CA TYR A 740 -4.22 -43.74 -20.99
C TYR A 740 -5.31 -44.77 -21.31
N ASN A 741 -6.46 -44.70 -20.63
CA ASN A 741 -7.57 -45.62 -20.86
C ASN A 741 -8.23 -45.46 -22.24
N LYS A 742 -8.30 -44.23 -22.79
CA LYS A 742 -8.79 -44.02 -24.15
C LYS A 742 -7.87 -44.66 -25.19
N THR A 743 -6.56 -44.54 -25.00
CA THR A 743 -5.55 -45.17 -25.87
C THR A 743 -5.60 -46.69 -25.74
N ALA A 744 -5.68 -47.23 -24.53
CA ALA A 744 -5.82 -48.67 -24.28
C ALA A 744 -7.09 -49.25 -24.92
N LYS A 745 -8.24 -48.58 -24.77
CA LYS A 745 -9.49 -49.01 -25.44
C LYS A 745 -9.41 -48.94 -26.97
N LYS A 746 -8.73 -47.93 -27.53
CA LYS A 746 -8.51 -47.82 -28.99
C LYS A 746 -7.58 -48.92 -29.50
N ALA A 747 -6.52 -49.24 -28.77
CA ALA A 747 -5.60 -50.33 -29.11
C ALA A 747 -6.32 -51.69 -29.05
N SER A 748 -7.05 -51.98 -27.97
CA SER A 748 -7.85 -53.21 -27.86
C SER A 748 -8.97 -53.31 -28.90
N ALA A 749 -9.60 -52.21 -29.30
CA ALA A 749 -10.61 -52.20 -30.37
C ALA A 749 -10.01 -52.43 -31.78
N TYR A 750 -8.73 -52.11 -31.98
CA TYR A 750 -8.00 -52.41 -33.21
C TYR A 750 -7.64 -53.91 -33.27
N GLU A 751 -7.19 -54.47 -32.15
CA GLU A 751 -6.90 -55.91 -31.99
C GLU A 751 -8.16 -56.79 -32.13
N LEU A 752 -9.30 -56.38 -31.54
CA LEU A 752 -10.57 -57.12 -31.61
C LEU A 752 -11.18 -57.13 -33.03
N LYS A 753 -10.74 -56.24 -33.92
CA LYS A 753 -11.17 -56.23 -35.33
C LYS A 753 -10.48 -57.31 -36.17
N ASN A 754 -9.43 -57.95 -35.64
CA ASN A 754 -8.63 -58.97 -36.33
C ASN A 754 -8.87 -60.40 -35.82
N VAL A 755 -9.73 -60.61 -34.81
CA VAL A 755 -9.98 -61.94 -34.22
C VAL A 755 -11.47 -62.13 -33.96
N THR A 756 -12.10 -63.05 -34.69
CA THR A 756 -13.37 -63.68 -34.33
C THR A 756 -13.09 -64.84 -33.37
N ASP A 757 -13.39 -64.68 -32.07
CA ASP A 757 -14.02 -65.69 -31.18
C ASP A 757 -13.95 -65.33 -29.67
N GLY A 758 -15.03 -65.63 -28.93
CA GLY A 758 -15.06 -65.96 -27.48
C GLY A 758 -15.12 -64.82 -26.43
N PRO A 759 -16.10 -64.83 -25.48
CA PRO A 759 -16.17 -63.84 -24.40
C PRO A 759 -15.31 -64.28 -23.20
N ASP A 760 -14.35 -63.46 -22.75
CA ASP A 760 -14.07 -63.26 -21.30
C ASP A 760 -12.87 -62.38 -20.92
N SER A 761 -12.06 -61.87 -21.86
CA SER A 761 -10.84 -61.13 -21.48
C SER A 761 -11.01 -59.62 -21.23
N THR A 762 -12.17 -59.02 -21.51
CA THR A 762 -12.40 -57.55 -21.39
C THR A 762 -12.92 -57.09 -20.02
N SER A 763 -13.26 -57.99 -19.09
CA SER A 763 -13.90 -57.64 -17.81
C SER A 763 -12.92 -57.18 -16.72
N SER A 764 -11.71 -57.72 -16.68
CA SER A 764 -10.72 -57.48 -15.60
C SER A 764 -10.10 -56.07 -15.64
N SER A 765 -9.80 -55.53 -16.83
CA SER A 765 -9.24 -54.17 -16.98
C SER A 765 -10.24 -53.06 -16.64
N SER A 766 -11.53 -53.29 -16.91
CA SER A 766 -12.64 -52.40 -16.59
C SER A 766 -12.88 -52.25 -15.08
N GLN A 767 -12.73 -53.35 -14.33
CA GLN A 767 -12.95 -53.37 -12.89
C GLN A 767 -11.82 -52.65 -12.11
N GLY A 768 -10.55 -52.84 -12.51
CA GLY A 768 -9.41 -52.14 -11.91
C GLY A 768 -9.48 -50.60 -12.07
N VAL A 769 -9.91 -50.13 -13.24
CA VAL A 769 -10.12 -48.70 -13.54
C VAL A 769 -11.20 -48.07 -12.66
N LYS A 770 -12.30 -48.79 -12.43
CA LYS A 770 -13.39 -48.33 -11.55
C LYS A 770 -12.92 -48.27 -10.10
N SER A 771 -12.23 -49.30 -9.61
CA SER A 771 -11.66 -49.33 -8.26
C SER A 771 -10.68 -48.20 -8.01
N PHE A 772 -9.76 -47.92 -8.94
CA PHE A 772 -8.83 -46.79 -8.83
C PHE A 772 -9.54 -45.44 -8.73
N LYS A 773 -10.53 -45.19 -9.60
CA LYS A 773 -11.30 -43.93 -9.54
C LYS A 773 -12.07 -43.77 -8.23
N ILE A 774 -12.65 -44.84 -7.68
CA ILE A 774 -13.33 -44.78 -6.37
C ILE A 774 -12.34 -44.40 -5.27
N TRP A 775 -11.15 -45.00 -5.26
CA TRP A 775 -10.10 -44.66 -4.31
C TRP A 775 -9.66 -43.20 -4.41
N VAL A 776 -9.43 -42.69 -5.62
CA VAL A 776 -9.07 -41.27 -5.83
C VAL A 776 -10.20 -40.34 -5.37
N LEU A 777 -11.47 -40.68 -5.63
CA LEU A 777 -12.61 -39.89 -5.18
C LEU A 777 -12.74 -39.86 -3.64
N ALA A 778 -12.50 -41.00 -2.98
CA ALA A 778 -12.49 -41.09 -1.52
C ALA A 778 -11.35 -40.26 -0.92
N LEU A 779 -10.14 -40.38 -1.48
CA LEU A 779 -8.98 -39.59 -1.08
C LEU A 779 -9.22 -38.09 -1.27
N GLN A 780 -9.81 -37.69 -2.41
CA GLN A 780 -10.25 -36.32 -2.67
C GLN A 780 -11.17 -35.82 -1.57
N GLY A 781 -12.18 -36.60 -1.19
CA GLY A 781 -13.12 -36.22 -0.12
C GLY A 781 -12.41 -36.01 1.23
N ILE A 782 -11.49 -36.90 1.61
CA ILE A 782 -10.74 -36.82 2.87
C ILE A 782 -9.84 -35.58 2.90
N VAL A 783 -9.07 -35.34 1.84
CA VAL A 783 -8.14 -34.20 1.78
C VAL A 783 -8.91 -32.88 1.76
N LEU A 784 -9.98 -32.78 0.97
CA LEU A 784 -10.84 -31.60 0.95
C LEU A 784 -11.45 -31.30 2.33
N LEU A 785 -11.91 -32.33 3.03
CA LEU A 785 -12.46 -32.18 4.37
C LEU A 785 -11.39 -31.70 5.36
N GLY A 786 -10.22 -32.34 5.37
CA GLY A 786 -9.12 -31.97 6.28
C GLY A 786 -8.64 -30.53 6.07
N LEU A 787 -8.41 -30.13 4.81
CA LEU A 787 -7.98 -28.77 4.48
C LEU A 787 -9.07 -27.74 4.82
N SER A 788 -10.34 -28.05 4.54
CA SER A 788 -11.45 -27.15 4.86
C SER A 788 -11.61 -27.00 6.38
N LEU A 789 -11.52 -28.08 7.15
CA LEU A 789 -11.57 -28.05 8.61
C LEU A 789 -10.41 -27.23 9.19
N ALA A 790 -9.20 -27.36 8.66
CA ALA A 790 -8.06 -26.56 9.10
C ALA A 790 -8.33 -25.06 8.93
N VAL A 791 -8.82 -24.64 7.76
CA VAL A 791 -9.18 -23.23 7.52
C VAL A 791 -10.33 -22.78 8.42
N ILE A 792 -11.37 -23.60 8.60
CA ILE A 792 -12.52 -23.29 9.47
C ILE A 792 -12.06 -23.09 10.92
N ILE A 793 -11.22 -23.99 11.43
CA ILE A 793 -10.66 -23.90 12.79
C ILE A 793 -9.82 -22.63 12.93
N SER A 794 -8.96 -22.31 11.95
CA SER A 794 -8.16 -21.08 11.98
C SER A 794 -9.03 -19.82 11.94
N VAL A 795 -10.10 -19.79 11.15
CA VAL A 795 -11.06 -18.66 11.11
C VAL A 795 -11.83 -18.55 12.42
N ALA A 796 -12.24 -19.67 13.02
CA ALA A 796 -12.94 -19.68 14.29
C ALA A 796 -12.03 -19.21 15.45
N LEU A 797 -10.79 -19.72 15.51
CA LEU A 797 -9.84 -19.52 16.61
C LEU A 797 -8.94 -18.29 16.47
N GLY A 798 -9.02 -17.53 15.38
CA GLY A 798 -8.21 -16.31 15.14
C GLY A 798 -8.36 -15.17 16.17
N ASP A 799 -8.94 -15.42 17.34
CA ASP A 799 -8.94 -14.50 18.49
C ASP A 799 -7.91 -14.89 19.57
N ASN A 800 -7.17 -15.99 19.41
CA ASN A 800 -6.15 -16.41 20.36
C ASN A 800 -4.75 -16.03 19.84
N ASP A 801 -4.22 -14.90 20.31
CA ASP A 801 -2.84 -14.42 20.08
C ASP A 801 -1.75 -15.32 20.73
N ASN A 802 -1.99 -16.64 20.84
CA ASN A 802 -1.08 -17.62 21.46
C ASN A 802 -0.75 -18.78 20.49
N MET A 803 -0.37 -18.49 19.25
CA MET A 803 0.31 -19.46 18.38
C MET A 803 1.41 -18.83 17.54
#